data_AF-A0A9P5VE90-F1
#
_entry.id   AF-A0A9P5VE90-F1
#
_cell.length_a   1.000
_cell.length_b   1.000
_cell.length_c   1.000
_cell.angle_alpha   90.00
_cell.angle_beta   90.00
_cell.angle_gamma   90.00
#
_symmetry.space_group_name_H-M   'P 1'
#
loop_
_entity.id
_entity.type
_entity.pdbx_description
1 polymer ?
#
loop_
_entity_poly.entity_id
_entity_poly.type
_entity_poly.pdbx_seq_one_letter_code
_entity_poly.pdbx_strand_id
1 'polypeptide(L)'
;MTVENNNQLALMSQNLQEQGSILHSLEQLQLNGRLPPPPPSPAPPTRARWYYEMDMENSSENELTYHTIRRKKVPPMTVNSNSKYIRWNIPVPQSGITYLDIVLGVKVKDLQYKSIEAVIITVEQFIGARTYSRCEVITPQELERLCLSTTTPFASVSQGPNLDLQTDADLGIMKWKIKEQLLQSEGAFHAAIEVQTWEGASRDFGTIEVHFVETHNDARQYYLHDPLYIEHQPYLFSIDVNNTGCPGIDELAEKPNFVDSYVFSREGAHLAIDVLSKSGRFVILWQINELPASDPRCIRRPGNPNYNGQDKREAGKNFRPIVVAWMYFSKAKAEPSSVDLALSCDGTQVAVLDKIRPTIGRTEDEEDEIKEAHECCTAVYRFSPESIGTGDFPMDANAGSGFVRVNVAETCPNFADFAGRAEFHIVAAKDPDVKNELLIACDGVTVEIYSVYGVWHHVRTIVLDPIKDSRTFRRNVFAALFKQLRGKHLVLLNAQGYKVSTWDIETGEQVSSCTRFGALEMWALSHVANVSRDGMLITIPGKEHLGVFETTTWKVVGWFKFPGVGRREYVGEGLFIRNDKQVMVSIESDEQPLYRKNHGYIIDLEAMKVVDEYVSPGTDIFRALPTRDGGEEQVILGVGNSSAYAFRLEDRVLFATVLGKGEDEDQDM
;
A
#
# COMPACT_ATOMS: atom_id res chain seq x y z
N MET A 1 27.54 77.47 30.92
CA MET A 1 28.70 77.28 31.83
C MET A 1 28.22 76.39 32.95
N THR A 2 28.74 75.16 32.98
CA THR A 2 28.90 74.27 34.16
C THR A 2 27.63 73.91 34.95
N VAL A 3 27.38 72.69 35.42
CA VAL A 3 28.13 71.44 35.60
C VAL A 3 27.05 70.50 36.20
N GLU A 4 26.77 69.35 35.59
CA GLU A 4 27.35 68.06 36.02
C GLU A 4 27.31 67.90 37.55
N ASN A 5 26.37 67.12 38.11
CA ASN A 5 26.69 66.27 39.28
C ASN A 5 25.56 65.40 39.84
N ASN A 6 24.38 65.28 39.22
CA ASN A 6 23.32 64.45 39.81
C ASN A 6 23.00 63.14 39.08
N ASN A 7 23.62 62.84 37.93
CA ASN A 7 23.33 61.60 37.19
C ASN A 7 24.39 60.48 37.32
N GLN A 8 25.54 60.70 37.96
CA GLN A 8 26.54 59.63 38.15
C GLN A 8 26.34 58.79 39.41
N LEU A 9 25.57 59.26 40.40
CA LEU A 9 25.28 58.49 41.63
C LEU A 9 24.06 57.57 41.52
N ALA A 10 23.19 57.78 40.51
CA ALA A 10 22.06 56.87 40.23
C ALA A 10 22.47 55.67 39.34
N LEU A 11 23.53 55.81 38.55
CA LEU A 11 24.02 54.76 37.64
C LEU A 11 24.97 53.75 38.33
N MET A 12 25.54 54.06 39.48
CA MET A 12 26.37 53.11 40.25
C MET A 12 25.56 52.23 41.21
N SER A 13 24.34 52.63 41.60
CA SER A 13 23.46 51.83 42.46
C SER A 13 22.63 50.80 41.68
N GLN A 14 22.33 51.03 40.40
CA GLN A 14 21.69 50.02 39.54
C GLN A 14 22.66 48.91 39.09
N ASN A 15 23.94 49.23 38.84
CA ASN A 15 24.93 48.22 38.43
C ASN A 15 25.32 47.22 39.54
N LEU A 16 25.16 47.58 40.82
CA LEU A 16 25.39 46.67 41.95
C LEU A 16 24.19 45.77 42.27
N GLN A 17 22.97 46.11 41.82
CA GLN A 17 21.82 45.21 41.90
C GLN A 17 21.78 44.21 40.73
N GLU A 18 22.28 44.59 39.55
CA GLU A 18 22.38 43.65 38.41
C GLU A 18 23.52 42.64 38.56
N GLN A 19 24.61 42.96 39.26
CA GLN A 19 25.66 41.97 39.55
C GLN A 19 25.30 40.98 40.67
N GLY A 20 24.37 41.33 41.57
CA GLY A 20 23.82 40.39 42.55
C GLY A 20 22.82 39.39 41.95
N SER A 21 22.15 39.75 40.86
CA SER A 21 21.19 38.87 40.17
C SER A 21 21.89 37.85 39.24
N ILE A 22 23.12 38.11 38.80
CA ILE A 22 23.86 37.20 37.92
C ILE A 22 24.49 36.05 38.71
N LEU A 23 24.88 36.27 39.97
CA LEU A 23 25.40 35.21 40.84
C LEU A 23 24.30 34.23 41.32
N HIS A 24 23.07 34.70 41.53
CA HIS A 24 21.94 33.81 41.84
C HIS A 24 21.43 33.00 40.63
N SER A 25 21.63 33.52 39.40
CA SER A 25 21.30 32.80 38.16
C SER A 25 22.40 31.81 37.74
N LEU A 26 23.67 32.04 38.11
CA LEU A 26 24.77 31.11 37.84
C LEU A 26 24.79 29.90 38.79
N GLU A 27 24.30 30.04 40.03
CA GLU A 27 24.09 28.88 40.92
C GLU A 27 22.85 28.04 40.56
N GLN A 28 21.85 28.61 39.85
CA GLN A 28 20.74 27.83 39.27
C GLN A 28 21.10 27.16 37.93
N LEU A 29 22.16 27.61 37.25
CA LEU A 29 22.64 27.03 35.99
C LEU A 29 23.68 25.90 36.16
N GLN A 30 24.09 25.56 37.39
CA GLN A 30 24.98 24.43 37.68
C GLN A 30 24.30 23.21 38.31
N LEU A 31 22.96 23.19 38.37
CA LEU A 31 22.18 22.08 38.90
C LEU A 31 21.05 21.65 37.96
N ASN A 32 21.39 21.42 36.69
CA ASN A 32 20.67 20.49 35.80
C ASN A 32 21.50 20.16 34.54
N GLY A 33 22.79 19.85 34.75
CA GLY A 33 23.61 19.10 33.80
C GLY A 33 23.15 17.64 33.67
N ARG A 34 21.84 17.40 33.57
CA ARG A 34 21.34 16.18 32.98
C ARG A 34 21.34 16.46 31.47
N LEU A 35 22.30 15.83 30.78
CA LEU A 35 22.10 15.46 29.38
C LEU A 35 20.62 15.08 29.21
N PRO A 36 19.94 15.50 28.12
CA PRO A 36 18.62 14.94 27.83
C PRO A 36 18.74 13.43 28.03
N PRO A 37 17.82 12.80 28.80
CA PRO A 37 17.92 11.38 29.05
C PRO A 37 18.15 10.73 27.69
N PRO A 38 19.17 9.85 27.55
CA PRO A 38 19.36 9.15 26.30
C PRO A 38 17.99 8.63 25.87
N PRO A 39 17.63 8.72 24.57
CA PRO A 39 16.34 8.26 24.10
C PRO A 39 16.08 6.90 24.75
N PRO A 40 14.90 6.71 25.39
CA PRO A 40 14.64 5.49 26.14
C PRO A 40 15.03 4.32 25.25
N SER A 41 15.96 3.48 25.74
CA SER A 41 16.41 2.33 24.96
C SER A 41 15.16 1.60 24.46
N PRO A 42 15.09 1.24 23.17
CA PRO A 42 13.90 0.59 22.63
C PRO A 42 13.52 -0.57 23.55
N ALA A 43 12.23 -0.65 23.87
CA ALA A 43 11.73 -1.70 24.76
C ALA A 43 12.29 -3.05 24.27
N PRO A 44 12.81 -3.90 25.17
CA PRO A 44 13.42 -5.16 24.76
C PRO A 44 12.42 -5.95 23.90
N PRO A 45 12.89 -6.64 22.85
CA PRO A 45 11.99 -7.36 21.97
C PRO A 45 11.19 -8.39 22.77
N THR A 46 9.86 -8.31 22.68
CA THR A 46 8.93 -9.18 23.38
C THR A 46 8.50 -10.30 22.46
N ARG A 47 8.48 -11.54 22.99
CA ARG A 47 8.07 -12.75 22.28
C ARG A 47 6.89 -13.41 22.98
N ALA A 48 5.85 -13.75 22.23
CA ALA A 48 4.84 -14.73 22.66
C ALA A 48 4.90 -15.97 21.76
N ARG A 49 4.96 -17.17 22.33
CA ARG A 49 5.01 -18.45 21.60
C ARG A 49 3.76 -19.27 21.89
N TRP A 50 3.18 -19.82 20.83
CA TRP A 50 1.97 -20.63 20.85
C TRP A 50 2.20 -22.01 20.24
N TYR A 51 1.47 -22.99 20.76
CA TYR A 51 1.43 -24.36 20.27
C TYR A 51 -0.01 -24.74 19.96
N TYR A 52 -0.20 -25.78 19.15
CA TYR A 52 -1.47 -26.11 18.54
C TYR A 52 -1.80 -27.59 18.67
N GLU A 53 -3.07 -27.89 18.93
CA GLU A 53 -3.60 -29.25 18.97
C GLU A 53 -4.74 -29.39 17.96
N MET A 54 -4.81 -30.55 17.31
CA MET A 54 -5.79 -30.81 16.25
C MET A 54 -7.19 -30.91 16.84
N ASP A 55 -8.11 -30.14 16.28
CA ASP A 55 -9.53 -30.22 16.59
C ASP A 55 -10.15 -31.32 15.73
N MET A 56 -10.31 -32.51 16.32
CA MET A 56 -10.85 -33.69 15.64
C MET A 56 -12.29 -33.51 15.17
N GLU A 57 -13.07 -32.64 15.81
CA GLU A 57 -14.50 -32.45 15.49
C GLU A 57 -14.67 -31.56 14.26
N ASN A 58 -13.84 -30.53 14.15
CA ASN A 58 -13.88 -29.57 13.04
C ASN A 58 -12.88 -29.89 11.91
N SER A 59 -12.19 -31.03 11.98
CA SER A 59 -11.27 -31.50 10.93
C SER A 59 -11.98 -32.47 9.98
N SER A 60 -11.57 -32.44 8.72
CA SER A 60 -11.99 -33.37 7.66
C SER A 60 -10.76 -34.02 7.03
N GLU A 61 -10.98 -34.98 6.13
CA GLU A 61 -9.89 -35.68 5.43
C GLU A 61 -8.93 -34.72 4.71
N ASN A 62 -9.45 -33.61 4.17
CA ASN A 62 -8.68 -32.64 3.37
C ASN A 62 -8.45 -31.29 4.09
N GLU A 63 -8.95 -31.12 5.32
CA GLU A 63 -8.84 -29.89 6.10
C GLU A 63 -8.54 -30.23 7.55
N LEU A 64 -7.38 -29.83 8.05
CA LEU A 64 -7.11 -29.98 9.47
C LEU A 64 -7.29 -28.63 10.17
N THR A 65 -8.14 -28.61 11.19
CA THR A 65 -8.36 -27.45 12.06
C THR A 65 -7.57 -27.62 13.33
N TYR A 66 -6.85 -26.59 13.76
CA TYR A 66 -6.11 -26.60 15.01
C TYR A 66 -6.52 -25.45 15.92
N HIS A 67 -6.53 -25.71 17.22
CA HIS A 67 -6.78 -24.71 18.25
C HIS A 67 -5.54 -24.49 19.12
N THR A 68 -5.43 -23.29 19.69
CA THR A 68 -4.29 -22.91 20.51
C THR A 68 -4.30 -23.60 21.88
N ILE A 69 -3.15 -24.08 22.33
CA ILE A 69 -2.94 -24.60 23.68
C ILE A 69 -1.88 -23.81 24.47
N ARG A 70 -1.90 -23.88 25.80
CA ARG A 70 -0.90 -23.23 26.68
C ARG A 70 0.12 -24.23 27.25
N ARG A 71 1.41 -23.97 27.01
CA ARG A 71 2.59 -24.45 27.78
C ARG A 71 2.97 -25.95 27.75
N LYS A 72 2.56 -26.75 26.77
CA LYS A 72 3.09 -28.12 26.59
C LYS A 72 3.59 -28.36 25.16
N LYS A 73 4.69 -29.11 25.01
CA LYS A 73 5.14 -29.62 23.70
C LYS A 73 4.12 -30.64 23.19
N VAL A 74 3.51 -30.32 22.05
CA VAL A 74 2.53 -31.15 21.36
C VAL A 74 3.04 -31.52 19.97
N PRO A 75 2.45 -32.53 19.31
CA PRO A 75 2.76 -32.84 17.93
C PRO A 75 2.64 -31.59 17.03
N PRO A 76 3.51 -31.42 16.01
CA PRO A 76 3.43 -30.29 15.10
C PRO A 76 2.19 -30.36 14.22
N MET A 77 1.72 -29.20 13.76
CA MET A 77 0.75 -29.14 12.66
C MET A 77 1.45 -29.64 11.40
N THR A 78 0.89 -30.67 10.76
CA THR A 78 1.60 -31.43 9.73
C THR A 78 0.89 -31.38 8.39
N VAL A 79 1.52 -30.71 7.40
CA VAL A 79 1.03 -30.61 6.02
C VAL A 79 1.73 -31.67 5.17
N ASN A 80 0.95 -32.53 4.53
CA ASN A 80 1.44 -33.57 3.63
C ASN A 80 0.44 -33.81 2.49
N SER A 81 0.67 -34.86 1.71
CA SER A 81 -0.17 -35.25 0.57
C SER A 81 -1.66 -35.43 0.89
N ASN A 82 -1.99 -35.78 2.14
CA ASN A 82 -3.35 -36.04 2.60
C ASN A 82 -4.00 -34.77 3.18
N SER A 83 -3.27 -34.05 4.02
CA SER A 83 -3.77 -32.90 4.78
C SER A 83 -3.54 -31.56 4.09
N LYS A 84 -3.43 -31.51 2.75
CA LYS A 84 -2.94 -30.41 1.88
C LYS A 84 -3.24 -28.97 2.33
N TYR A 85 -4.27 -28.78 3.14
CA TYR A 85 -4.67 -27.53 3.77
C TYR A 85 -4.78 -27.68 5.31
N ILE A 86 -4.14 -26.77 6.05
CA ILE A 86 -4.26 -26.64 7.50
C ILE A 86 -4.68 -25.22 7.87
N ARG A 87 -5.60 -25.09 8.82
CA ARG A 87 -6.00 -23.81 9.41
C ARG A 87 -5.84 -23.79 10.93
N TRP A 88 -5.49 -22.62 11.46
CA TRP A 88 -5.37 -22.37 12.90
C TRP A 88 -5.65 -20.90 13.23
N ASN A 89 -5.85 -20.60 14.51
CA ASN A 89 -6.03 -19.23 14.99
C ASN A 89 -4.74 -18.68 15.62
N ILE A 90 -4.40 -17.41 15.45
CA ILE A 90 -3.26 -16.78 16.15
C ILE A 90 -3.79 -16.00 17.35
N PRO A 91 -3.51 -16.40 18.60
CA PRO A 91 -3.94 -15.63 19.76
C PRO A 91 -3.23 -14.28 19.82
N VAL A 92 -4.02 -13.24 20.08
CA VAL A 92 -3.50 -11.89 20.24
C VAL A 92 -3.18 -11.64 21.71
N PRO A 93 -1.95 -11.22 22.05
CA PRO A 93 -1.66 -10.74 23.39
C PRO A 93 -2.50 -9.49 23.68
N GLN A 94 -3.15 -9.40 24.84
CA GLN A 94 -3.89 -8.21 25.25
C GLN A 94 -2.92 -7.12 25.73
N SER A 95 -2.28 -6.36 24.85
CA SER A 95 -1.41 -5.25 25.27
C SER A 95 -1.30 -4.13 24.22
N GLY A 96 -2.27 -3.23 24.20
CA GLY A 96 -2.22 -2.05 23.33
C GLY A 96 -2.41 -2.37 21.85
N ILE A 97 -2.24 -1.35 21.00
CA ILE A 97 -2.42 -1.47 19.56
C ILE A 97 -1.05 -1.34 18.89
N THR A 98 -0.49 -2.47 18.47
CA THR A 98 0.82 -2.55 17.80
C THR A 98 0.77 -3.59 16.68
N TYR A 99 1.64 -3.50 15.68
CA TYR A 99 1.84 -4.57 14.70
C TYR A 99 2.90 -5.54 15.23
N LEU A 100 2.63 -6.84 15.15
CA LEU A 100 3.55 -7.90 15.57
C LEU A 100 3.98 -8.73 14.35
N ASP A 101 5.28 -8.96 14.24
CA ASP A 101 5.85 -9.92 13.30
C ASP A 101 5.38 -11.35 13.65
N ILE A 102 5.07 -12.15 12.62
CA ILE A 102 4.69 -13.55 12.77
C ILE A 102 5.86 -14.45 12.34
N VAL A 103 6.26 -15.38 13.20
CA VAL A 103 7.33 -16.35 12.93
C VAL A 103 6.82 -17.77 13.10
N LEU A 104 7.01 -18.60 12.09
CA LEU A 104 6.66 -20.03 12.10
C LEU A 104 7.90 -20.86 12.42
N GLY A 105 7.80 -21.72 13.42
CA GLY A 105 8.82 -22.73 13.73
C GLY A 105 8.62 -23.96 12.83
N VAL A 106 9.37 -24.06 11.74
CA VAL A 106 9.14 -25.05 10.68
C VAL A 106 10.24 -26.11 10.62
N LYS A 107 9.82 -27.35 10.38
CA LYS A 107 10.70 -28.45 10.02
C LYS A 107 10.17 -29.13 8.76
N VAL A 108 11.03 -29.30 7.76
CA VAL A 108 10.69 -29.99 6.51
C VAL A 108 11.29 -31.40 6.50
N LYS A 109 10.59 -32.37 5.91
CA LYS A 109 11.04 -33.76 5.76
C LYS A 109 10.77 -34.25 4.35
N ASP A 110 11.80 -34.84 3.74
CA ASP A 110 11.75 -35.49 2.42
C ASP A 110 11.04 -34.66 1.33
N LEU A 111 11.23 -33.34 1.40
CA LEU A 111 10.50 -32.39 0.56
C LEU A 111 10.93 -32.53 -0.91
N GLN A 112 9.96 -32.78 -1.79
CA GLN A 112 10.19 -32.88 -3.22
C GLN A 112 9.86 -31.54 -3.90
N TYR A 113 10.83 -30.61 -3.92
CA TYR A 113 10.64 -29.27 -4.50
C TYR A 113 10.10 -29.29 -5.93
N LYS A 114 10.48 -30.30 -6.74
CA LYS A 114 10.00 -30.48 -8.11
C LYS A 114 8.54 -30.89 -8.22
N SER A 115 7.94 -31.39 -7.15
CA SER A 115 6.53 -31.79 -7.09
C SER A 115 5.64 -30.66 -6.58
N ILE A 116 6.23 -29.65 -5.93
CA ILE A 116 5.54 -28.49 -5.37
C ILE A 116 5.48 -27.39 -6.42
N GLU A 117 4.29 -26.86 -6.64
CA GLU A 117 4.04 -25.68 -7.47
C GLU A 117 4.15 -24.41 -6.63
N ALA A 118 3.49 -24.39 -5.46
CA ALA A 118 3.54 -23.28 -4.52
C ALA A 118 3.20 -23.74 -3.10
N VAL A 119 3.76 -23.05 -2.09
CA VAL A 119 3.23 -23.08 -0.72
C VAL A 119 2.56 -21.74 -0.44
N ILE A 120 1.28 -21.78 -0.12
CA ILE A 120 0.44 -20.62 0.06
C ILE A 120 0.19 -20.42 1.55
N ILE A 121 0.52 -19.25 2.07
CA ILE A 121 0.21 -18.84 3.44
C ILE A 121 -0.83 -17.74 3.38
N THR A 122 -2.01 -18.02 3.91
CA THR A 122 -3.10 -17.04 4.02
C THR A 122 -3.21 -16.56 5.45
N VAL A 123 -3.26 -15.24 5.65
CA VAL A 123 -3.50 -14.62 6.94
C VAL A 123 -4.74 -13.74 6.85
N GLU A 124 -5.64 -13.93 7.81
CA GLU A 124 -6.87 -13.19 7.93
C GLU A 124 -7.02 -12.53 9.29
N GLN A 125 -7.44 -11.27 9.26
CA GLN A 125 -7.64 -10.45 10.44
C GLN A 125 -9.02 -9.78 10.43
N PHE A 126 -9.75 -9.89 11.54
CA PHE A 126 -11.00 -9.15 11.76
C PHE A 126 -10.74 -7.91 12.59
N ILE A 127 -11.09 -6.74 12.06
CA ILE A 127 -11.06 -5.47 12.81
C ILE A 127 -12.45 -4.83 12.69
N GLY A 128 -13.18 -4.83 13.80
CA GLY A 128 -14.58 -4.39 13.81
C GLY A 128 -15.45 -5.27 12.90
N ALA A 129 -16.09 -4.65 11.90
CA ALA A 129 -16.95 -5.34 10.92
C ALA A 129 -16.23 -5.71 9.61
N ARG A 130 -14.90 -5.49 9.52
CA ARG A 130 -14.12 -5.73 8.30
C ARG A 130 -13.21 -6.93 8.48
N THR A 131 -13.10 -7.73 7.44
CA THR A 131 -12.12 -8.80 7.30
C THR A 131 -11.04 -8.35 6.33
N TYR A 132 -9.79 -8.62 6.67
CA TYR A 132 -8.63 -8.40 5.82
C TYR A 132 -7.98 -9.73 5.56
N SER A 133 -7.85 -10.11 4.30
CA SER A 133 -7.22 -11.36 3.89
C SER A 133 -6.02 -11.05 3.02
N ARG A 134 -4.87 -11.67 3.33
CA ARG A 134 -3.63 -11.54 2.57
C ARG A 134 -3.00 -12.89 2.35
N CYS A 135 -2.34 -13.01 1.21
CA CYS A 135 -1.78 -14.26 0.72
C CYS A 135 -0.33 -14.10 0.28
N GLU A 136 0.56 -14.80 0.99
CA GLU A 136 1.96 -14.96 0.62
C GLU A 136 2.13 -16.27 -0.17
N VAL A 137 2.85 -16.19 -1.28
CA VAL A 137 3.19 -17.34 -2.13
C VAL A 137 4.67 -17.61 -1.98
N ILE A 138 5.01 -18.79 -1.51
CA ILE A 138 6.39 -19.29 -1.46
C ILE A 138 6.57 -20.17 -2.70
N THR A 139 7.33 -19.68 -3.68
CA THR A 139 7.67 -20.42 -4.89
C THR A 139 8.63 -21.57 -4.57
N PRO A 140 8.81 -22.57 -5.45
CA PRO A 140 9.73 -23.69 -5.19
C PRO A 140 11.18 -23.23 -4.95
N GLN A 141 11.61 -22.18 -5.65
CA GLN A 141 12.94 -21.57 -5.50
C GLN A 141 13.09 -20.89 -4.13
N GLU A 142 12.07 -20.15 -3.71
CA GLU A 142 12.04 -19.49 -2.42
C GLU A 142 11.94 -20.51 -1.28
N LEU A 143 11.19 -21.58 -1.46
CA LEU A 143 11.09 -22.69 -0.51
C LEU A 143 12.44 -23.38 -0.31
N GLU A 144 13.19 -23.60 -1.38
CA GLU A 144 14.57 -24.10 -1.30
C GLU A 144 15.44 -23.13 -0.51
N ARG A 145 15.39 -21.82 -0.80
CA ARG A 145 16.11 -20.77 -0.04
C ARG A 145 15.76 -20.76 1.44
N LEU A 146 14.48 -20.86 1.80
CA LEU A 146 13.99 -20.93 3.17
C LEU A 146 14.48 -22.18 3.92
N CYS A 147 14.93 -23.20 3.19
CA CYS A 147 15.45 -24.46 3.73
C CYS A 147 17.00 -24.59 3.67
N LEU A 148 17.71 -23.66 2.99
CA LEU A 148 19.14 -23.78 2.66
C LEU A 148 20.13 -23.52 3.82
N SER A 149 19.69 -23.40 5.08
CA SER A 149 20.59 -23.11 6.22
C SER A 149 21.22 -24.34 6.91
N THR A 150 21.09 -25.54 6.34
CA THR A 150 21.42 -26.81 7.04
C THR A 150 22.83 -27.38 6.81
N THR A 151 23.76 -26.67 6.16
CA THR A 151 25.09 -27.24 5.82
C THR A 151 26.30 -26.75 6.64
N THR A 152 26.15 -25.84 7.60
CA THR A 152 27.25 -25.55 8.54
C THR A 152 27.20 -26.52 9.74
N PRO A 153 28.23 -27.36 9.95
CA PRO A 153 28.29 -28.19 11.16
C PRO A 153 28.35 -27.27 12.37
N PHE A 154 27.43 -27.45 13.32
CA PHE A 154 27.36 -26.72 14.57
C PHE A 154 28.69 -26.86 15.33
N ALA A 155 29.61 -25.91 15.16
CA ALA A 155 30.74 -25.75 16.03
C ALA A 155 30.19 -25.20 17.35
N SER A 156 30.12 -26.09 18.35
CA SER A 156 29.87 -25.85 19.77
C SER A 156 30.03 -24.38 20.20
N VAL A 157 28.91 -23.64 20.24
CA VAL A 157 28.88 -22.32 20.88
C VAL A 157 28.97 -22.57 22.38
N SER A 158 30.08 -22.11 22.97
CA SER A 158 30.36 -22.16 24.39
C SER A 158 29.22 -21.49 25.16
N GLN A 159 28.60 -22.26 26.06
CA GLN A 159 27.54 -21.82 26.96
C GLN A 159 28.05 -20.68 27.85
N GLY A 160 27.55 -19.46 27.63
CA GLY A 160 27.59 -18.38 28.62
C GLY A 160 26.52 -18.61 29.69
N PRO A 161 26.78 -18.30 30.98
CA PRO A 161 26.04 -18.88 32.10
C PRO A 161 24.66 -18.26 32.40
N ASN A 162 23.97 -17.58 31.46
CA ASN A 162 22.73 -16.85 31.76
C ASN A 162 21.67 -16.78 30.64
N LEU A 163 21.61 -17.77 29.73
CA LEU A 163 20.47 -17.91 28.82
C LEU A 163 19.55 -19.03 29.32
N ASP A 164 18.28 -18.70 29.54
CA ASP A 164 17.22 -19.59 29.98
C ASP A 164 17.19 -20.92 29.21
N LEU A 165 16.96 -22.01 29.96
CA LEU A 165 16.93 -23.44 29.61
C LEU A 165 15.94 -23.89 28.50
N GLN A 166 15.56 -23.04 27.54
CA GLN A 166 14.69 -23.40 26.41
C GLN A 166 15.44 -23.68 25.09
N THR A 167 16.74 -23.44 25.01
CA THR A 167 17.52 -23.49 23.75
C THR A 167 17.79 -24.90 23.21
N ASP A 168 17.74 -25.96 24.03
CA ASP A 168 17.94 -27.35 23.56
C ASP A 168 16.73 -27.94 22.80
N ALA A 169 15.53 -27.38 22.95
CA ALA A 169 14.30 -27.95 22.40
C ALA A 169 14.03 -27.60 20.92
N ASP A 170 14.69 -26.55 20.40
CA ASP A 170 14.48 -25.98 19.06
C ASP A 170 15.61 -26.33 18.06
N LEU A 171 16.51 -27.26 18.44
CA LEU A 171 17.59 -27.73 17.58
C LEU A 171 17.05 -28.26 16.24
N GLY A 172 17.46 -27.63 15.14
CA GLY A 172 17.07 -27.99 13.78
C GLY A 172 15.67 -27.51 13.35
N ILE A 173 15.00 -26.65 14.13
CA ILE A 173 13.76 -25.97 13.73
C ILE A 173 14.12 -24.62 13.09
N MET A 174 13.69 -24.44 11.84
CA MET A 174 13.82 -23.19 11.08
C MET A 174 12.78 -22.18 11.56
N LYS A 175 13.11 -20.90 11.53
CA LYS A 175 12.22 -19.81 11.93
C LYS A 175 11.91 -18.98 10.70
N TRP A 176 10.80 -19.33 10.05
CA TRP A 176 10.31 -18.62 8.88
C TRP A 176 9.52 -17.41 9.35
N LYS A 177 10.09 -16.21 9.18
CA LYS A 177 9.34 -14.96 9.36
C LYS A 177 8.53 -14.71 8.09
N ILE A 178 7.21 -14.76 8.20
CA ILE A 178 6.33 -14.32 7.11
C ILE A 178 6.33 -12.79 7.07
N LYS A 179 5.97 -12.22 5.92
CA LYS A 179 6.00 -10.78 5.71
C LYS A 179 4.80 -10.08 6.36
N GLU A 180 3.65 -10.74 6.41
CA GLU A 180 2.44 -10.23 7.03
C GLU A 180 2.60 -10.05 8.54
N GLN A 181 1.97 -8.98 9.04
CA GLN A 181 2.02 -8.58 10.44
C GLN A 181 0.64 -8.62 11.07
N LEU A 182 0.63 -8.96 12.35
CA LEU A 182 -0.56 -9.05 13.18
C LEU A 182 -0.83 -7.70 13.85
N LEU A 183 -1.90 -6.99 13.51
CA LEU A 183 -2.30 -5.82 14.31
C LEU A 183 -2.98 -6.28 15.60
N GLN A 184 -2.48 -5.90 16.76
CA GLN A 184 -2.90 -6.37 18.08
C GLN A 184 -4.31 -5.95 18.56
N SER A 185 -5.12 -5.29 17.71
CA SER A 185 -6.46 -4.82 18.09
C SER A 185 -7.44 -5.96 18.41
N GLU A 186 -8.54 -5.64 19.11
CA GLU A 186 -9.64 -6.57 19.37
C GLU A 186 -10.10 -7.27 18.08
N GLY A 187 -9.91 -8.59 18.01
CA GLY A 187 -10.21 -9.38 16.82
C GLY A 187 -9.78 -10.83 16.95
N ALA A 188 -10.28 -11.67 16.04
CA ALA A 188 -9.74 -12.99 15.79
C ALA A 188 -8.73 -12.93 14.63
N PHE A 189 -7.82 -13.89 14.61
CA PHE A 189 -6.81 -14.00 13.58
C PHE A 189 -6.76 -15.44 13.16
N HIS A 190 -6.93 -15.66 11.87
CA HIS A 190 -6.87 -16.98 11.27
C HIS A 190 -5.69 -17.01 10.32
N ALA A 191 -5.01 -18.13 10.32
CA ALA A 191 -3.95 -18.41 9.37
C ALA A 191 -4.19 -19.79 8.77
N ALA A 192 -3.79 -19.94 7.53
CA ALA A 192 -3.81 -21.20 6.85
C ALA A 192 -2.54 -21.39 6.01
N ILE A 193 -2.15 -22.65 5.84
CA ILE A 193 -1.10 -23.06 4.92
C ILE A 193 -1.68 -24.12 3.97
N GLU A 194 -1.41 -23.93 2.69
CA GLU A 194 -1.79 -24.84 1.63
C GLU A 194 -0.56 -25.18 0.78
N VAL A 195 -0.45 -26.43 0.34
CA VAL A 195 0.58 -26.85 -0.62
C VAL A 195 -0.08 -27.26 -1.92
N GLN A 196 0.25 -26.54 -2.99
CA GLN A 196 -0.15 -26.85 -4.35
C GLN A 196 0.97 -27.64 -5.05
N THR A 197 0.57 -28.62 -5.84
CA THR A 197 1.46 -29.57 -6.50
C THR A 197 1.15 -29.61 -7.99
N TRP A 198 2.18 -29.71 -8.83
CA TRP A 198 2.01 -29.80 -10.28
C TRP A 198 1.06 -30.91 -10.70
N GLU A 199 0.29 -30.66 -11.75
CA GLU A 199 -0.52 -31.69 -12.37
C GLU A 199 0.37 -32.84 -12.89
N GLY A 200 0.02 -34.08 -12.53
CA GLY A 200 0.79 -35.27 -12.91
C GLY A 200 2.06 -35.54 -12.11
N ALA A 201 2.48 -34.66 -11.19
CA ALA A 201 3.60 -34.93 -10.29
C ALA A 201 3.26 -35.99 -9.22
N SER A 202 4.30 -36.48 -8.53
CA SER A 202 4.12 -37.36 -7.36
C SER A 202 3.16 -36.71 -6.37
N ARG A 203 2.13 -37.45 -5.94
CA ARG A 203 1.19 -36.98 -4.90
C ARG A 203 1.88 -36.75 -3.56
N ASP A 204 2.98 -37.48 -3.31
CA ASP A 204 3.79 -37.30 -2.13
C ASP A 204 4.87 -36.25 -2.40
N PHE A 205 4.69 -35.06 -1.83
CA PHE A 205 5.64 -33.95 -1.90
C PHE A 205 6.54 -33.88 -0.65
N GLY A 206 6.45 -34.85 0.26
CA GLY A 206 7.08 -34.81 1.57
C GLY A 206 6.18 -34.15 2.60
N THR A 207 6.78 -33.54 3.62
CA THR A 207 6.04 -33.00 4.76
C THR A 207 6.61 -31.66 5.25
N ILE A 208 5.71 -30.73 5.57
CA ILE A 208 6.01 -29.47 6.26
C ILE A 208 5.37 -29.54 7.66
N GLU A 209 6.19 -29.48 8.71
CA GLU A 209 5.78 -29.53 10.10
C GLU A 209 5.92 -28.14 10.76
N VAL A 210 4.82 -27.56 11.22
CA VAL A 210 4.81 -26.31 12.00
C VAL A 210 4.73 -26.66 13.49
N HIS A 211 5.85 -26.49 14.19
CA HIS A 211 6.01 -26.84 15.60
C HIS A 211 5.46 -25.77 16.55
N PHE A 212 5.58 -24.50 16.19
CA PHE A 212 5.10 -23.39 16.97
C PHE A 212 4.83 -22.18 16.08
N VAL A 213 4.05 -21.24 16.60
CA VAL A 213 3.87 -19.90 16.03
C VAL A 213 4.29 -18.89 17.08
N GLU A 214 5.07 -17.90 16.69
CA GLU A 214 5.48 -16.80 17.55
C GLU A 214 5.04 -15.46 17.02
N THR A 215 4.77 -14.56 17.94
CA THR A 215 4.56 -13.14 17.65
C THR A 215 5.64 -12.30 18.35
N HIS A 216 6.18 -11.34 17.61
CA HIS A 216 7.27 -10.46 18.08
C HIS A 216 6.96 -9.00 17.78
N ASN A 217 7.40 -8.08 18.62
CA ASN A 217 7.40 -6.66 18.27
C ASN A 217 8.51 -6.31 17.26
N ASP A 218 9.63 -7.04 17.29
CA ASP A 218 10.70 -7.00 16.28
C ASP A 218 11.41 -8.36 16.23
N ALA A 219 11.01 -9.20 15.26
CA ALA A 219 11.59 -10.53 15.11
C ALA A 219 13.04 -10.47 14.62
N ARG A 220 13.41 -9.44 13.83
CA ARG A 220 14.77 -9.32 13.28
C ARG A 220 15.77 -9.02 14.37
N GLN A 221 15.43 -8.11 15.28
CA GLN A 221 16.26 -7.80 16.43
C GLN A 221 16.35 -9.00 17.38
N TYR A 222 15.23 -9.70 17.62
CA TYR A 222 15.21 -10.88 18.47
C TYR A 222 16.10 -12.01 17.94
N TYR A 223 16.07 -12.25 16.62
CA TYR A 223 16.77 -13.35 15.96
C TYR A 223 18.07 -12.95 15.25
N LEU A 224 18.65 -11.79 15.56
CA LEU A 224 19.82 -11.23 14.86
C LEU A 224 21.02 -12.20 14.75
N HIS A 225 21.13 -13.16 15.67
CA HIS A 225 22.21 -14.14 15.72
C HIS A 225 21.77 -15.60 15.53
N ASP A 226 20.50 -15.86 15.20
CA ASP A 226 20.02 -17.22 14.92
C ASP A 226 20.19 -17.55 13.42
N PRO A 227 21.09 -18.47 13.03
CA PRO A 227 21.30 -18.83 11.62
C PRO A 227 20.12 -19.58 10.99
N LEU A 228 19.18 -20.07 11.81
CA LEU A 228 17.97 -20.74 11.35
C LEU A 228 16.80 -19.78 11.14
N TYR A 229 16.98 -18.49 11.45
CA TYR A 229 16.02 -17.44 11.16
C TYR A 229 16.17 -16.94 9.73
N ILE A 230 15.05 -16.94 9.01
CA ILE A 230 14.99 -16.45 7.63
C ILE A 230 13.66 -15.75 7.39
N GLU A 231 13.72 -14.58 6.77
CA GLU A 231 12.55 -13.82 6.37
C GLU A 231 12.17 -14.16 4.94
N HIS A 232 10.89 -14.48 4.74
CA HIS A 232 10.29 -14.68 3.43
C HIS A 232 10.23 -13.33 2.68
N GLN A 233 10.56 -13.34 1.39
CA GLN A 233 10.60 -12.12 0.57
C GLN A 233 9.65 -12.23 -0.63
N PRO A 234 8.32 -12.18 -0.41
CA PRO A 234 7.33 -12.36 -1.48
C PRO A 234 7.19 -11.16 -2.44
N TYR A 235 7.92 -10.08 -2.19
CA TYR A 235 7.72 -8.79 -2.86
C TYR A 235 9.03 -8.23 -3.38
N LEU A 236 8.96 -7.61 -4.56
CA LEU A 236 10.06 -6.80 -5.13
C LEU A 236 10.42 -5.66 -4.19
N PHE A 237 9.40 -5.02 -3.62
CA PHE A 237 9.53 -4.07 -2.53
C PHE A 237 8.30 -4.07 -1.65
N SER A 238 8.44 -3.57 -0.41
CA SER A 238 7.33 -3.37 0.51
C SER A 238 7.61 -2.13 1.38
N ILE A 239 6.58 -1.31 1.53
CA ILE A 239 6.51 -0.13 2.39
C ILE A 239 5.58 -0.46 3.55
N ASP A 240 5.99 -0.09 4.76
CA ASP A 240 5.17 -0.15 5.96
C ASP A 240 4.99 1.27 6.51
N VAL A 241 3.74 1.74 6.58
CA VAL A 241 3.43 3.10 7.07
C VAL A 241 3.55 3.23 8.59
N ASN A 242 3.73 2.10 9.30
CA ASN A 242 4.01 2.06 10.73
C ASN A 242 5.51 1.95 11.02
N ASN A 243 6.35 1.75 10.00
CA ASN A 243 7.80 1.71 10.13
C ASN A 243 8.43 2.30 8.87
N THR A 244 8.39 3.63 8.80
CA THR A 244 8.82 4.35 7.60
C THR A 244 10.34 4.38 7.45
N GLY A 245 11.08 4.06 8.52
CA GLY A 245 12.53 4.21 8.57
C GLY A 245 12.97 5.68 8.67
N CYS A 246 12.01 6.58 8.90
CA CYS A 246 12.22 8.01 9.08
C CYS A 246 11.84 8.38 10.52
N PRO A 247 12.81 8.55 11.43
CA PRO A 247 12.53 8.82 12.85
C PRO A 247 11.56 9.99 13.06
N GLY A 248 11.65 11.05 12.25
CA GLY A 248 10.74 12.19 12.34
C GLY A 248 9.27 11.83 12.12
N ILE A 249 8.96 10.87 11.23
CA ILE A 249 7.59 10.37 11.04
C ILE A 249 7.26 9.35 12.13
N ASP A 250 8.16 8.38 12.35
CA ASP A 250 7.91 7.25 13.25
C ASP A 250 7.76 7.66 14.72
N GLU A 251 8.37 8.79 15.13
CA GLU A 251 8.24 9.39 16.46
C GLU A 251 6.97 10.25 16.61
N LEU A 252 6.53 10.95 15.54
CA LEU A 252 5.33 11.79 15.54
C LEU A 252 4.03 10.97 15.39
N ALA A 253 4.10 9.85 14.69
CA ALA A 253 2.94 9.05 14.37
C ALA A 253 2.55 8.14 15.55
N GLU A 254 1.36 8.40 16.12
CA GLU A 254 0.79 7.49 17.11
C GLU A 254 0.24 6.25 16.41
N LYS A 255 0.93 5.12 16.56
CA LYS A 255 0.50 3.84 15.98
C LYS A 255 -0.85 3.37 16.57
N PRO A 256 -1.68 2.67 15.78
CA PRO A 256 -1.45 2.26 14.39
C PRO A 256 -1.80 3.36 13.38
N ASN A 257 -1.03 3.37 12.30
CA ASN A 257 -1.23 4.20 11.12
C ASN A 257 -1.95 3.40 10.03
N PHE A 258 -2.85 4.06 9.32
CA PHE A 258 -3.64 3.47 8.23
C PHE A 258 -3.53 4.28 6.95
N VAL A 259 -3.43 3.61 5.81
CA VAL A 259 -3.53 4.19 4.48
C VAL A 259 -4.98 4.61 4.24
N ASP A 260 -5.22 5.91 4.03
CA ASP A 260 -6.54 6.46 3.67
C ASP A 260 -6.68 6.60 2.15
N SER A 261 -5.60 7.07 1.50
CA SER A 261 -5.52 7.18 0.05
C SER A 261 -4.08 7.06 -0.44
N TYR A 262 -3.92 6.78 -1.73
CA TYR A 262 -2.62 6.66 -2.35
C TYR A 262 -2.68 7.04 -3.82
N VAL A 263 -1.54 7.45 -4.36
CA VAL A 263 -1.36 7.72 -5.79
C VAL A 263 0.10 7.45 -6.15
N PHE A 264 0.38 6.87 -7.31
CA PHE A 264 1.75 6.65 -7.78
C PHE A 264 1.97 7.43 -9.08
N SER A 265 3.22 7.81 -9.29
CA SER A 265 3.66 8.48 -10.52
C SER A 265 3.48 7.53 -11.70
N ARG A 266 3.01 8.02 -12.85
CA ARG A 266 2.86 7.19 -14.07
C ARG A 266 4.15 6.45 -14.47
N GLU A 267 5.32 7.01 -14.20
CA GLU A 267 6.61 6.34 -14.45
C GLU A 267 6.88 5.13 -13.53
N GLY A 268 6.05 4.90 -12.52
CA GLY A 268 6.23 3.87 -11.50
C GLY A 268 7.41 4.12 -10.56
N ALA A 269 7.93 5.35 -10.51
CA ALA A 269 9.11 5.69 -9.71
C ALA A 269 8.78 6.10 -8.27
N HIS A 270 7.61 6.71 -8.07
CA HIS A 270 7.18 7.28 -6.78
C HIS A 270 5.77 6.83 -6.40
N LEU A 271 5.52 6.79 -5.09
CA LEU A 271 4.24 6.50 -4.47
C LEU A 271 3.99 7.52 -3.35
N ALA A 272 2.95 8.33 -3.48
CA ALA A 272 2.44 9.18 -2.41
C ALA A 272 1.34 8.44 -1.66
N ILE A 273 1.42 8.46 -0.33
CA ILE A 273 0.46 7.80 0.56
C ILE A 273 -0.04 8.83 1.57
N ASP A 274 -1.36 8.92 1.68
CA ASP A 274 -2.05 9.61 2.76
C ASP A 274 -2.29 8.63 3.90
N VAL A 275 -1.79 8.97 5.07
CA VAL A 275 -1.75 8.11 6.24
C VAL A 275 -2.51 8.77 7.38
N LEU A 276 -3.56 8.11 7.84
CA LEU A 276 -4.30 8.48 9.04
C LEU A 276 -3.66 7.85 10.28
N SER A 277 -3.40 8.69 11.27
CA SER A 277 -2.88 8.33 12.58
C SER A 277 -3.82 8.88 13.67
N LYS A 278 -3.67 8.44 14.92
CA LYS A 278 -4.43 9.01 16.04
C LYS A 278 -4.10 10.47 16.32
N SER A 279 -2.84 10.85 16.10
CA SER A 279 -2.30 12.19 16.35
C SER A 279 -2.62 13.17 15.22
N GLY A 280 -2.81 12.69 14.00
CA GLY A 280 -3.11 13.52 12.83
C GLY A 280 -3.04 12.75 11.52
N ARG A 281 -2.81 13.47 10.42
CA ARG A 281 -2.69 12.93 9.06
C ARG A 281 -1.29 13.20 8.51
N PHE A 282 -0.70 12.23 7.83
CA PHE A 282 0.58 12.39 7.14
C PHE A 282 0.39 12.22 5.64
N VAL A 283 1.05 13.03 4.84
CA VAL A 283 1.23 12.74 3.40
C VAL A 283 2.69 12.41 3.20
N ILE A 284 2.99 11.22 2.72
CA ILE A 284 4.35 10.67 2.63
C ILE A 284 4.63 10.29 1.17
N LEU A 285 5.70 10.81 0.59
CA LEU A 285 6.17 10.46 -0.75
C LEU A 285 7.36 9.50 -0.65
N TRP A 286 7.18 8.34 -1.25
CA TRP A 286 8.17 7.29 -1.37
C TRP A 286 8.75 7.27 -2.78
N GLN A 287 10.06 7.10 -2.89
CA GLN A 287 10.69 6.63 -4.13
C GLN A 287 10.76 5.10 -4.05
N ILE A 288 10.17 4.40 -5.02
CA ILE A 288 10.03 2.93 -5.06
C ILE A 288 10.84 2.26 -6.16
N ASN A 289 11.45 3.03 -7.08
CA ASN A 289 12.39 2.53 -8.08
C ASN A 289 13.58 3.47 -8.25
N GLU A 290 14.72 2.95 -8.74
CA GLU A 290 15.84 3.79 -9.17
C GLU A 290 15.43 4.64 -10.37
N LEU A 291 15.77 5.93 -10.28
CA LEU A 291 15.69 6.84 -11.41
C LEU A 291 16.96 6.69 -12.25
N PRO A 292 16.88 6.77 -13.60
CA PRO A 292 18.05 6.69 -14.46
C PRO A 292 19.10 7.74 -14.06
N ALA A 293 20.39 7.42 -14.16
CA ALA A 293 21.45 8.39 -13.81
C ALA A 293 21.43 9.67 -14.67
N SER A 294 20.79 9.63 -15.83
CA SER A 294 20.54 10.78 -16.72
C SER A 294 19.38 11.67 -16.27
N ASP A 295 18.65 11.26 -15.24
CA ASP A 295 17.52 11.99 -14.72
C ASP A 295 17.99 13.25 -14.00
N PRO A 296 17.46 14.44 -14.33
CA PRO A 296 17.84 15.69 -13.65
C PRO A 296 17.52 15.67 -12.15
N ARG A 297 16.66 14.75 -11.67
CA ARG A 297 16.37 14.51 -10.25
C ARG A 297 17.51 13.79 -9.52
N CYS A 298 18.42 13.11 -10.22
CA CYS A 298 19.51 12.31 -9.64
C CYS A 298 20.76 13.13 -9.21
N ILE A 299 20.60 14.41 -8.86
CA ILE A 299 21.74 15.26 -8.45
C ILE A 299 22.45 14.59 -7.27
N ARG A 300 23.74 14.27 -7.47
CA ARG A 300 24.62 13.59 -6.50
C ARG A 300 24.56 14.31 -5.15
N ARG A 301 23.94 13.68 -4.15
CA ARG A 301 23.99 14.13 -2.75
C ARG A 301 25.40 13.92 -2.18
N PRO A 302 26.06 14.94 -1.64
CA PRO A 302 27.02 14.78 -0.56
C PRO A 302 26.23 14.80 0.76
N GLY A 303 26.20 13.71 1.52
CA GLY A 303 25.68 13.71 2.90
C GLY A 303 24.43 12.88 3.18
N ASN A 304 24.00 11.97 2.29
CA ASN A 304 23.12 10.88 2.72
C ASN A 304 24.00 9.82 3.41
N PRO A 305 23.86 9.56 4.73
CA PRO A 305 24.68 8.57 5.43
C PRO A 305 24.50 7.15 4.89
N ASN A 306 23.44 6.91 4.11
CA ASN A 306 23.17 5.64 3.42
C ASN A 306 23.52 5.67 1.92
N TYR A 307 24.03 6.77 1.37
CA TYR A 307 24.47 6.83 -0.03
C TYR A 307 25.99 7.07 -0.08
N ASN A 308 26.74 6.05 0.31
CA ASN A 308 28.16 6.00 0.02
C ASN A 308 28.29 5.69 -1.48
N GLY A 309 28.83 6.64 -2.25
CA GLY A 309 29.09 6.51 -3.69
C GLY A 309 30.09 5.42 -4.10
N GLN A 310 30.17 4.31 -3.35
CA GLN A 310 30.91 3.09 -3.66
C GLN A 310 30.04 1.97 -4.28
N ASP A 311 28.71 2.11 -4.34
CA ASP A 311 27.82 1.05 -4.85
C ASP A 311 27.71 0.99 -6.39
N LYS A 312 28.73 1.43 -7.12
CA LYS A 312 28.89 1.03 -8.54
C LYS A 312 29.45 -0.38 -8.71
N ARG A 313 29.70 -1.11 -7.62
CA ARG A 313 30.17 -2.51 -7.63
C ARG A 313 29.11 -3.53 -7.20
N GLU A 314 27.90 -3.11 -6.85
CA GLU A 314 26.84 -4.02 -6.42
C GLU A 314 25.65 -3.97 -7.39
N ALA A 315 25.87 -4.45 -8.61
CA ALA A 315 24.84 -4.66 -9.63
C ALA A 315 23.84 -5.78 -9.27
N GLY A 316 23.47 -5.89 -8.00
CA GLY A 316 22.63 -6.97 -7.46
C GLY A 316 21.97 -6.69 -6.11
N LYS A 317 22.04 -5.45 -5.57
CA LYS A 317 21.20 -5.08 -4.42
C LYS A 317 19.84 -4.58 -4.92
N ASN A 318 18.77 -5.28 -4.54
CA ASN A 318 17.40 -4.85 -4.78
C ASN A 318 17.19 -3.46 -4.20
N PHE A 319 16.76 -2.51 -5.03
CA PHE A 319 16.42 -1.15 -4.60
C PHE A 319 15.41 -1.21 -3.45
N ARG A 320 15.65 -0.44 -2.39
CA ARG A 320 14.73 -0.35 -1.26
C ARG A 320 13.97 0.97 -1.34
N PRO A 321 12.64 0.96 -1.14
CA PRO A 321 11.87 2.19 -1.07
C PRO A 321 12.42 3.13 0.01
N ILE A 322 12.47 4.41 -0.31
CA ILE A 322 12.91 5.47 0.62
C ILE A 322 11.89 6.58 0.68
N VAL A 323 11.66 7.13 1.87
CA VAL A 323 10.91 8.37 2.03
C VAL A 323 11.75 9.52 1.48
N VAL A 324 11.21 10.25 0.50
CA VAL A 324 11.88 11.41 -0.11
C VAL A 324 11.27 12.74 0.33
N ALA A 325 10.01 12.72 0.75
CA ALA A 325 9.28 13.90 1.19
C ALA A 325 8.10 13.48 2.10
N TRP A 326 7.72 14.33 3.06
CA TRP A 326 6.55 14.08 3.91
C TRP A 326 6.00 15.35 4.57
N MET A 327 4.74 15.37 4.97
CA MET A 327 4.12 16.47 5.72
C MET A 327 3.15 15.92 6.75
N TYR A 328 2.91 16.68 7.81
CA TYR A 328 2.01 16.31 8.91
C TYR A 328 0.96 17.40 9.16
N PHE A 329 -0.29 16.97 9.33
CA PHE A 329 -1.43 17.80 9.65
C PHE A 329 -2.00 17.36 11.00
N SER A 330 -1.95 18.25 12.00
CA SER A 330 -2.40 17.93 13.36
C SER A 330 -3.94 17.77 13.44
N LYS A 331 -4.40 16.91 14.35
CA LYS A 331 -5.83 16.63 14.57
C LYS A 331 -6.69 17.86 14.91
N ALA A 332 -6.12 18.90 15.53
CA ALA A 332 -6.87 20.12 15.89
C ALA A 332 -7.28 20.97 14.67
N LYS A 333 -6.59 20.80 13.54
CA LYS A 333 -6.96 21.38 12.23
C LYS A 333 -7.59 20.35 11.29
N ALA A 334 -7.37 19.07 11.55
CA ALA A 334 -8.00 17.97 10.85
C ALA A 334 -9.28 17.50 11.57
N GLU A 335 -10.31 18.37 11.64
CA GLU A 335 -11.67 17.81 11.51
C GLU A 335 -11.69 16.92 10.26
N PRO A 336 -12.50 15.86 10.16
CA PRO A 336 -12.31 14.83 9.16
C PRO A 336 -12.77 15.30 7.76
N SER A 337 -12.14 16.36 7.22
CA SER A 337 -12.06 16.57 5.79
C SER A 337 -11.26 15.38 5.27
N SER A 338 -11.93 14.53 4.52
CA SER A 338 -11.24 13.50 3.77
C SER A 338 -10.35 14.21 2.74
N VAL A 339 -9.05 13.94 2.75
CA VAL A 339 -8.10 14.53 1.81
C VAL A 339 -7.96 13.62 0.59
N ASP A 340 -7.70 14.20 -0.57
CA ASP A 340 -7.37 13.52 -1.81
C ASP A 340 -5.94 13.89 -2.25
N LEU A 341 -5.28 12.94 -2.90
CA LEU A 341 -3.93 13.12 -3.43
C LEU A 341 -3.90 12.95 -4.94
N ALA A 342 -3.23 13.87 -5.62
CA ALA A 342 -2.82 13.71 -7.01
C ALA A 342 -1.30 13.83 -7.12
N LEU A 343 -0.66 12.96 -7.88
CA LEU A 343 0.80 12.96 -8.09
C LEU A 343 1.09 13.06 -9.58
N SER A 344 1.99 13.97 -9.96
CA SER A 344 2.40 14.15 -11.35
C SER A 344 3.01 12.87 -11.92
N CYS A 345 3.02 12.76 -13.25
CA CYS A 345 3.51 11.62 -14.01
C CYS A 345 4.96 11.29 -13.67
N ASP A 346 5.77 12.33 -13.45
CA ASP A 346 7.17 12.27 -13.01
C ASP A 346 7.33 12.26 -11.48
N GLY A 347 6.26 12.29 -10.70
CA GLY A 347 6.32 12.28 -9.24
C GLY A 347 6.93 13.54 -8.60
N THR A 348 7.11 14.63 -9.34
CA THR A 348 7.69 15.88 -8.82
C THR A 348 6.67 16.81 -8.18
N GLN A 349 5.38 16.66 -8.45
CA GLN A 349 4.32 17.51 -7.90
C GLN A 349 3.26 16.65 -7.21
N VAL A 350 2.87 17.05 -6.00
CA VAL A 350 1.77 16.47 -5.23
C VAL A 350 0.72 17.55 -4.99
N ALA A 351 -0.49 17.34 -5.47
CA ALA A 351 -1.64 18.15 -5.06
C ALA A 351 -2.35 17.46 -3.89
N VAL A 352 -2.67 18.25 -2.86
CA VAL A 352 -3.40 17.84 -1.65
C VAL A 352 -4.70 18.64 -1.64
N LEU A 353 -5.84 17.94 -1.71
CA LEU A 353 -7.15 18.55 -1.88
C LEU A 353 -8.10 18.11 -0.76
N ASP A 354 -8.87 19.03 -0.19
CA ASP A 354 -10.01 18.69 0.64
C ASP A 354 -11.16 18.18 -0.24
N LYS A 355 -11.72 17.02 0.09
CA LYS A 355 -12.87 16.46 -0.66
C LYS A 355 -14.20 17.16 -0.35
N ILE A 356 -14.27 17.91 0.75
CA ILE A 356 -15.50 18.56 1.23
C ILE A 356 -15.17 19.99 1.64
N ARG A 357 -15.88 20.98 1.09
CA ARG A 357 -15.78 22.36 1.56
C ARG A 357 -16.22 22.42 3.03
N PRO A 358 -15.47 23.08 3.93
CA PRO A 358 -15.96 23.33 5.27
C PRO A 358 -17.29 24.10 5.16
N THR A 359 -18.35 23.54 5.74
CA THR A 359 -19.62 24.25 5.91
C THR A 359 -19.36 25.33 6.93
N ILE A 360 -19.20 26.58 6.48
CA ILE A 360 -19.23 27.75 7.34
C ILE A 360 -20.52 27.66 8.15
N GLY A 361 -20.40 27.54 9.47
CA GLY A 361 -21.54 27.56 10.36
C GLY A 361 -22.29 28.87 10.13
N ARG A 362 -23.50 28.79 9.59
CA ARG A 362 -24.47 29.86 9.78
C ARG A 362 -24.88 29.81 11.25
N THR A 363 -24.09 30.42 12.13
CA THR A 363 -24.64 30.95 13.37
C THR A 363 -25.46 32.17 12.97
N GLU A 364 -26.78 32.08 13.16
CA GLU A 364 -27.72 33.16 12.87
C GLU A 364 -27.60 34.36 13.82
N ASP A 365 -26.61 34.40 14.71
CA ASP A 365 -26.41 35.50 15.62
C ASP A 365 -24.91 35.84 15.72
N GLU A 366 -24.63 37.14 15.73
CA GLU A 366 -23.35 37.83 15.93
C GLU A 366 -22.60 38.28 14.66
N GLU A 367 -22.87 39.54 14.29
CA GLU A 367 -22.10 40.43 13.41
C GLU A 367 -20.72 40.79 14.01
N ASP A 368 -19.92 39.80 14.42
CA ASP A 368 -18.50 40.06 14.68
C ASP A 368 -17.69 39.59 13.47
N GLU A 369 -17.01 40.54 12.83
CA GLU A 369 -16.00 40.35 11.79
C GLU A 369 -14.84 39.48 12.31
N ILE A 370 -15.07 38.18 12.48
CA ILE A 370 -13.97 37.23 12.42
C ILE A 370 -13.62 37.13 10.94
N LYS A 371 -12.55 37.83 10.54
CA LYS A 371 -11.77 37.47 9.35
C LYS A 371 -11.21 36.06 9.59
N GLU A 372 -12.07 35.04 9.54
CA GLU A 372 -11.63 33.66 9.40
C GLU A 372 -10.88 33.63 8.09
N ALA A 373 -9.56 33.45 8.17
CA ALA A 373 -8.76 33.20 7.00
C ALA A 373 -9.42 32.05 6.26
N HIS A 374 -9.92 32.28 5.04
CA HIS A 374 -10.37 31.21 4.16
C HIS A 374 -9.17 30.27 3.98
N GLU A 375 -9.12 29.19 4.77
CA GLU A 375 -8.13 28.14 4.57
C GLU A 375 -8.41 27.55 3.19
N CYS A 376 -7.45 27.68 2.26
CA CYS A 376 -7.57 27.17 0.91
C CYS A 376 -7.90 25.67 0.96
N CYS A 377 -8.97 25.26 0.28
CA CYS A 377 -9.37 23.85 0.20
C CYS A 377 -8.37 22.99 -0.58
N THR A 378 -7.52 23.60 -1.42
CA THR A 378 -6.51 22.89 -2.20
C THR A 378 -5.15 23.55 -2.07
N ALA A 379 -4.12 22.72 -1.88
CA ALA A 379 -2.73 23.13 -1.87
C ALA A 379 -1.89 22.21 -2.78
N VAL A 380 -1.03 22.81 -3.60
CA VAL A 380 -0.09 22.08 -4.45
C VAL A 380 1.30 22.22 -3.88
N TYR A 381 2.02 21.12 -3.85
CA TYR A 381 3.39 21.02 -3.39
C TYR A 381 4.26 20.42 -4.49
N ARG A 382 5.48 20.93 -4.62
CA ARG A 382 6.50 20.36 -5.48
C ARG A 382 7.56 19.72 -4.61
N PHE A 383 7.94 18.49 -4.95
CA PHE A 383 9.14 17.87 -4.43
C PHE A 383 10.38 18.59 -4.97
N SER A 384 11.18 19.13 -4.07
CA SER A 384 12.45 19.77 -4.35
C SER A 384 13.53 19.12 -3.48
N PRO A 385 14.41 18.31 -4.07
CA PRO A 385 15.53 17.69 -3.34
C PRO A 385 16.44 18.72 -2.66
N GLU A 386 16.52 19.93 -3.21
CA GLU A 386 17.35 21.04 -2.72
C GLU A 386 16.74 21.78 -1.53
N SER A 387 15.43 21.63 -1.32
CA SER A 387 14.67 22.35 -0.28
C SER A 387 14.50 21.54 1.01
N ILE A 388 15.12 20.35 1.09
CA ILE A 388 15.14 19.53 2.30
C ILE A 388 15.89 20.32 3.39
N GLY A 389 15.14 20.90 4.32
CA GLY A 389 15.65 21.69 5.45
C GLY A 389 15.69 23.22 5.24
N THR A 390 15.20 23.74 4.11
CA THR A 390 15.35 25.18 3.75
C THR A 390 14.09 25.85 3.16
N GLY A 391 12.95 25.17 3.05
CA GLY A 391 11.72 25.72 2.43
C GLY A 391 10.76 26.46 3.37
N ASP A 392 9.92 27.35 2.83
CA ASP A 392 8.78 27.94 3.54
C ASP A 392 7.72 26.87 3.81
N PHE A 393 7.55 26.53 5.09
CA PHE A 393 6.62 25.50 5.56
C PHE A 393 5.25 26.12 5.92
N PRO A 394 4.13 25.37 5.80
CA PRO A 394 2.93 25.71 6.57
C PRO A 394 3.31 25.88 8.05
N MET A 395 2.79 26.90 8.75
CA MET A 395 3.24 27.31 10.10
C MET A 395 3.24 26.19 11.17
N ASP A 396 2.63 25.03 10.89
CA ASP A 396 2.52 23.89 11.80
C ASP A 396 3.27 22.62 11.34
N ALA A 397 4.00 22.65 10.21
CA ALA A 397 4.73 21.50 9.69
C ALA A 397 6.15 21.43 10.27
N ASN A 398 6.34 20.64 11.32
CA ASN A 398 7.65 20.40 11.91
C ASN A 398 8.52 19.51 10.99
N ALA A 399 9.45 20.16 10.28
CA ALA A 399 10.68 19.69 9.63
C ALA A 399 10.73 18.27 9.01
N GLY A 400 10.91 18.24 7.68
CA GLY A 400 11.44 17.10 6.92
C GLY A 400 11.11 17.11 5.43
N SER A 401 10.33 18.08 4.96
CA SER A 401 9.29 17.73 4.00
C SER A 401 9.74 17.49 2.58
N GLY A 402 10.86 18.03 2.09
CA GLY A 402 11.18 18.04 0.65
C GLY A 402 10.09 18.67 -0.24
N PHE A 403 8.95 19.05 0.32
CA PHE A 403 7.77 19.60 -0.32
C PHE A 403 7.79 21.11 -0.16
N VAL A 404 7.76 21.82 -1.28
CA VAL A 404 7.68 23.27 -1.35
C VAL A 404 6.30 23.63 -1.90
N ARG A 405 5.56 24.47 -1.18
CA ARG A 405 4.24 24.91 -1.64
C ARG A 405 4.37 25.71 -2.94
N VAL A 406 3.54 25.38 -3.92
CA VAL A 406 3.41 26.11 -5.18
C VAL A 406 2.25 27.08 -5.04
N ASN A 407 2.47 28.37 -5.33
CA ASN A 407 1.43 29.39 -5.28
C ASN A 407 0.53 29.33 -6.53
N VAL A 408 -0.31 28.29 -6.63
CA VAL A 408 -1.24 28.11 -7.75
C VAL A 408 -2.37 29.16 -7.72
N ALA A 409 -2.68 29.71 -6.54
CA ALA A 409 -3.74 30.71 -6.38
C ALA A 409 -3.49 31.99 -7.19
N GLU A 410 -2.23 32.32 -7.47
CA GLU A 410 -1.86 33.50 -8.25
C GLU A 410 -2.30 33.39 -9.72
N THR A 411 -2.25 32.20 -10.30
CA THR A 411 -2.55 31.99 -11.73
C THR A 411 -3.86 31.26 -11.97
N CYS A 412 -4.34 30.48 -10.99
CA CYS A 412 -5.60 29.75 -11.03
C CYS A 412 -6.33 29.91 -9.68
N PRO A 413 -6.92 31.09 -9.40
CA PRO A 413 -7.54 31.39 -8.11
C PRO A 413 -8.70 30.43 -7.78
N ASN A 414 -9.50 30.06 -8.78
CA ASN A 414 -10.61 29.12 -8.60
C ASN A 414 -10.16 27.73 -8.12
N PHE A 415 -8.92 27.34 -8.44
CA PHE A 415 -8.37 26.05 -8.03
C PHE A 415 -8.00 26.04 -6.54
N ALA A 416 -7.62 27.17 -5.95
CA ALA A 416 -7.25 27.23 -4.53
C ALA A 416 -8.44 26.92 -3.60
N ASP A 417 -9.65 27.29 -4.03
CA ASP A 417 -10.92 27.04 -3.32
C ASP A 417 -11.67 25.81 -3.86
N PHE A 418 -10.97 25.02 -4.68
CA PHE A 418 -11.50 23.78 -5.20
C PHE A 418 -11.58 22.73 -4.10
N ALA A 419 -12.71 22.03 -4.03
CA ALA A 419 -12.91 20.92 -3.12
C ALA A 419 -13.53 19.75 -3.89
N GLY A 420 -12.84 18.63 -3.92
CA GLY A 420 -13.20 17.50 -4.76
C GLY A 420 -12.04 16.54 -4.91
N ARG A 421 -11.89 16.01 -6.12
CA ARG A 421 -10.84 15.05 -6.46
C ARG A 421 -10.04 15.52 -7.65
N ALA A 422 -8.78 15.10 -7.77
CA ALA A 422 -7.97 15.44 -8.92
C ALA A 422 -7.02 14.32 -9.33
N GLU A 423 -6.65 14.29 -10.61
CA GLU A 423 -5.64 13.39 -11.16
C GLU A 423 -4.75 14.15 -12.15
N PHE A 424 -3.44 14.01 -12.01
CA PHE A 424 -2.50 14.45 -13.04
C PHE A 424 -2.51 13.45 -14.19
N HIS A 425 -2.58 13.95 -15.42
CA HIS A 425 -2.90 13.12 -16.57
C HIS A 425 -2.22 13.62 -17.83
N ILE A 426 -1.75 12.67 -18.65
CA ILE A 426 -1.25 12.94 -20.01
C ILE A 426 -2.09 12.12 -20.98
N VAL A 427 -2.77 12.80 -21.90
CA VAL A 427 -3.66 12.19 -22.90
C VAL A 427 -2.92 11.17 -23.77
N ALA A 428 -1.68 11.47 -24.16
CA ALA A 428 -0.89 10.59 -25.00
C ALA A 428 -0.57 9.28 -24.28
N ALA A 429 -1.08 8.16 -24.83
CA ALA A 429 -0.77 6.83 -24.32
C ALA A 429 0.64 6.37 -24.72
N LYS A 430 1.07 6.70 -25.96
CA LYS A 430 2.40 6.45 -26.53
C LYS A 430 3.26 7.70 -26.38
N ASP A 431 4.52 7.51 -25.98
CA ASP A 431 5.52 8.58 -25.82
C ASP A 431 5.00 9.82 -25.05
N PRO A 432 4.51 9.64 -23.81
CA PRO A 432 4.00 10.76 -23.02
C PRO A 432 5.11 11.79 -22.76
N ASP A 433 4.82 13.07 -23.01
CA ASP A 433 5.69 14.19 -22.66
C ASP A 433 5.08 14.92 -21.45
N VAL A 434 5.87 15.08 -20.39
CA VAL A 434 5.51 15.82 -19.16
C VAL A 434 5.07 17.26 -19.47
N LYS A 435 5.51 17.83 -20.59
CA LYS A 435 5.05 19.15 -21.06
C LYS A 435 3.56 19.22 -21.36
N ASN A 436 2.95 18.09 -21.69
CA ASN A 436 1.54 17.97 -22.01
C ASN A 436 0.72 17.48 -20.81
N GLU A 437 1.30 17.50 -19.61
CA GLU A 437 0.59 17.12 -18.39
C GLU A 437 -0.51 18.13 -18.07
N LEU A 438 -1.66 17.57 -17.73
CA LEU A 438 -2.85 18.27 -17.26
C LEU A 438 -3.13 17.86 -15.81
N LEU A 439 -3.77 18.73 -15.06
CA LEU A 439 -4.51 18.34 -13.86
C LEU A 439 -6.00 18.35 -14.19
N ILE A 440 -6.66 17.21 -14.00
CA ILE A 440 -8.10 17.05 -14.15
C ILE A 440 -8.72 17.01 -12.76
N ALA A 441 -9.46 18.05 -12.39
CA ALA A 441 -10.10 18.20 -11.09
C ALA A 441 -11.62 18.06 -11.24
N CYS A 442 -12.29 17.29 -10.36
CA CYS A 442 -13.74 17.11 -10.37
C CYS A 442 -14.35 17.30 -8.98
N ASP A 443 -15.35 18.18 -8.86
CA ASP A 443 -16.08 18.50 -7.62
C ASP A 443 -17.42 17.73 -7.51
N GLY A 444 -17.71 16.92 -8.54
CA GLY A 444 -18.96 16.19 -8.71
C GLY A 444 -19.91 16.86 -9.71
N VAL A 445 -19.86 18.18 -9.85
CA VAL A 445 -20.73 18.98 -10.73
C VAL A 445 -20.00 19.38 -12.00
N THR A 446 -18.73 19.72 -11.88
CA THR A 446 -17.86 20.17 -12.95
C THR A 446 -16.58 19.35 -12.98
N VAL A 447 -15.97 19.27 -14.17
CA VAL A 447 -14.60 18.83 -14.37
C VAL A 447 -13.81 20.02 -14.87
N GLU A 448 -12.86 20.48 -14.08
CA GLU A 448 -11.95 21.56 -14.41
C GLU A 448 -10.60 20.98 -14.87
N ILE A 449 -10.08 21.53 -15.96
CA ILE A 449 -8.87 21.05 -16.61
C ILE A 449 -7.84 22.17 -16.59
N TYR A 450 -6.66 21.88 -16.05
CA TYR A 450 -5.56 22.83 -15.92
C TYR A 450 -4.33 22.30 -16.64
N SER A 451 -3.61 23.17 -17.34
CA SER A 451 -2.24 22.87 -17.79
C SER A 451 -1.29 23.20 -16.65
N VAL A 452 -0.37 22.28 -16.35
CA VAL A 452 0.49 22.38 -15.15
C VAL A 452 1.97 22.53 -15.47
N TYR A 453 2.36 22.40 -16.74
CA TYR A 453 3.75 22.57 -17.16
C TYR A 453 4.10 24.06 -17.30
N GLY A 454 5.16 24.50 -16.62
CA GLY A 454 5.55 25.91 -16.59
C GLY A 454 4.61 26.73 -15.70
N VAL A 455 3.72 27.51 -16.32
CA VAL A 455 2.76 28.37 -15.61
C VAL A 455 1.38 27.72 -15.64
N TRP A 456 0.82 27.49 -14.45
CA TRP A 456 -0.50 26.91 -14.30
C TRP A 456 -1.55 27.83 -14.92
N HIS A 457 -2.40 27.28 -15.79
CA HIS A 457 -3.54 28.01 -16.33
C HIS A 457 -4.72 27.08 -16.58
N HIS A 458 -5.92 27.63 -16.43
CA HIS A 458 -7.16 26.94 -16.74
C HIS A 458 -7.28 26.75 -18.25
N VAL A 459 -7.63 25.53 -18.65
CA VAL A 459 -7.83 25.14 -20.05
C VAL A 459 -9.32 25.06 -20.37
N ARG A 460 -10.11 24.41 -19.51
CA ARG A 460 -11.53 24.11 -19.77
C ARG A 460 -12.30 23.75 -18.51
N THR A 461 -13.60 23.98 -18.55
CA THR A 461 -14.57 23.39 -17.63
C THR A 461 -15.60 22.56 -18.41
N ILE A 462 -15.85 21.34 -17.97
CA ILE A 462 -16.93 20.46 -18.45
C ILE A 462 -18.00 20.44 -17.36
N VAL A 463 -19.26 20.71 -17.71
CA VAL A 463 -20.37 20.70 -16.76
C VAL A 463 -21.11 19.36 -16.86
N LEU A 464 -21.14 18.60 -15.76
CA LEU A 464 -21.71 17.25 -15.72
C LEU A 464 -23.22 17.28 -15.44
N ASP A 465 -23.62 17.92 -14.34
CA ASP A 465 -25.04 18.10 -13.97
C ASP A 465 -25.19 19.35 -13.08
N PRO A 466 -25.70 20.49 -13.60
CA PRO A 466 -25.72 21.75 -12.87
C PRO A 466 -26.76 21.81 -11.74
N ILE A 467 -27.61 20.77 -11.56
CA ILE A 467 -28.79 20.84 -10.69
C ILE A 467 -28.62 19.99 -9.42
N LYS A 468 -27.64 19.08 -9.37
CA LYS A 468 -27.54 18.09 -8.29
C LYS A 468 -26.24 18.19 -7.53
N ASP A 469 -26.33 18.76 -6.33
CA ASP A 469 -25.34 18.59 -5.28
C ASP A 469 -25.86 17.58 -4.25
N SER A 470 -25.58 16.29 -4.44
CA SER A 470 -25.88 15.26 -3.45
C SER A 470 -24.63 14.49 -3.09
N ARG A 471 -24.48 14.14 -1.81
CA ARG A 471 -23.33 13.38 -1.29
C ARG A 471 -23.14 12.05 -2.02
N THR A 472 -24.23 11.38 -2.37
CA THR A 472 -24.23 10.11 -3.14
C THR A 472 -23.70 10.30 -4.56
N PHE A 473 -24.09 11.40 -5.23
CA PHE A 473 -23.59 11.74 -6.56
C PHE A 473 -22.08 11.98 -6.55
N ARG A 474 -21.61 12.81 -5.61
CA ARG A 474 -20.17 13.09 -5.46
C ARG A 474 -19.39 11.79 -5.32
N ARG A 475 -19.83 10.86 -4.46
CA ARG A 475 -19.16 9.55 -4.26
C ARG A 475 -19.02 8.74 -5.56
N ASN A 476 -20.06 8.69 -6.40
CA ASN A 476 -20.04 7.91 -7.63
C ASN A 476 -19.13 8.54 -8.71
N VAL A 477 -19.16 9.87 -8.86
CA VAL A 477 -18.31 10.60 -9.80
C VAL A 477 -16.84 10.54 -9.39
N PHE A 478 -16.60 10.62 -8.08
CA PHE A 478 -15.28 10.57 -7.45
C PHE A 478 -14.57 9.24 -7.59
N ALA A 479 -15.32 8.13 -7.57
CA ALA A 479 -14.74 6.81 -7.78
C ALA A 479 -14.35 6.59 -9.26
N ALA A 480 -15.07 7.23 -10.19
CA ALA A 480 -14.84 7.12 -11.62
C ALA A 480 -13.58 7.87 -12.10
N LEU A 481 -13.29 9.07 -11.57
CA LEU A 481 -12.14 9.88 -12.00
C LEU A 481 -10.82 9.08 -11.99
N PHE A 482 -10.49 8.46 -10.85
CA PHE A 482 -9.21 7.76 -10.62
C PHE A 482 -9.01 6.46 -11.40
N LYS A 483 -10.10 5.74 -11.69
CA LYS A 483 -10.04 4.43 -12.36
C LYS A 483 -10.36 4.54 -13.84
N GLN A 484 -11.04 5.59 -14.28
CA GLN A 484 -11.67 5.64 -15.59
C GLN A 484 -11.29 6.85 -16.46
N LEU A 485 -10.39 7.71 -15.99
CA LEU A 485 -9.69 8.69 -16.81
C LEU A 485 -8.49 8.04 -17.50
N ARG A 486 -8.59 7.75 -18.80
CA ARG A 486 -7.50 7.16 -19.60
C ARG A 486 -7.52 7.68 -21.02
N GLY A 487 -6.34 7.86 -21.62
CA GLY A 487 -6.23 8.52 -22.93
C GLY A 487 -6.93 9.89 -22.91
N LYS A 488 -7.80 10.16 -23.86
CA LYS A 488 -8.65 11.37 -23.85
C LYS A 488 -10.04 11.14 -23.24
N HIS A 489 -10.33 9.93 -22.78
CA HIS A 489 -11.66 9.53 -22.36
C HIS A 489 -11.79 9.55 -20.83
N LEU A 490 -12.89 10.13 -20.37
CA LEU A 490 -13.34 10.10 -18.99
C LEU A 490 -14.71 9.42 -18.95
N VAL A 491 -14.79 8.26 -18.32
CA VAL A 491 -16.07 7.55 -18.10
C VAL A 491 -16.66 8.00 -16.77
N LEU A 492 -17.95 8.32 -16.75
CA LEU A 492 -18.68 8.80 -15.57
C LEU A 492 -20.05 8.17 -15.49
N LEU A 493 -20.48 7.82 -14.27
CA LEU A 493 -21.87 7.51 -13.97
C LEU A 493 -22.63 8.80 -13.63
N ASN A 494 -23.90 8.84 -14.01
CA ASN A 494 -24.79 9.90 -13.57
C ASN A 494 -25.09 9.79 -12.06
N ALA A 495 -25.66 10.86 -11.50
CA ALA A 495 -26.02 10.95 -10.09
C ALA A 495 -26.87 9.80 -9.55
N GLN A 496 -27.73 9.23 -10.38
CA GLN A 496 -28.61 8.14 -9.97
C GLN A 496 -28.00 6.75 -10.21
N GLY A 497 -26.82 6.65 -10.81
CA GLY A 497 -26.14 5.38 -11.09
C GLY A 497 -26.87 4.48 -12.10
N TYR A 498 -27.71 5.02 -12.98
CA TYR A 498 -28.42 4.24 -14.02
C TYR A 498 -27.96 4.55 -15.45
N LYS A 499 -27.11 5.58 -15.63
CA LYS A 499 -26.55 5.96 -16.92
C LYS A 499 -25.05 6.12 -16.76
N VAL A 500 -24.30 5.53 -17.68
CA VAL A 500 -22.87 5.76 -17.84
C VAL A 500 -22.63 6.57 -19.12
N SER A 501 -21.66 7.47 -19.10
CA SER A 501 -21.30 8.34 -20.22
C SER A 501 -19.79 8.43 -20.36
N THR A 502 -19.32 8.52 -21.60
CA THR A 502 -17.91 8.74 -21.93
C THR A 502 -17.78 10.15 -22.46
N TRP A 503 -16.85 10.91 -21.89
CA TRP A 503 -16.54 12.29 -22.25
C TRP A 503 -15.15 12.36 -22.85
N ASP A 504 -14.98 13.19 -23.87
CA ASP A 504 -13.67 13.55 -24.40
C ASP A 504 -13.18 14.78 -23.65
N ILE A 505 -12.09 14.66 -22.90
CA ILE A 505 -11.58 15.75 -22.07
C ILE A 505 -10.92 16.87 -22.89
N GLU A 506 -10.47 16.56 -24.11
CA GLU A 506 -9.85 17.54 -25.01
C GLU A 506 -10.91 18.40 -25.71
N THR A 507 -12.09 17.84 -26.03
CA THR A 507 -13.20 18.60 -26.65
C THR A 507 -14.25 19.04 -25.64
N GLY A 508 -14.32 18.42 -24.47
CA GLY A 508 -15.38 18.61 -23.48
C GLY A 508 -16.73 18.03 -23.89
N GLU A 509 -16.79 17.27 -24.99
CA GLU A 509 -18.03 16.72 -25.53
C GLU A 509 -18.31 15.32 -24.98
N GLN A 510 -19.60 15.03 -24.77
CA GLN A 510 -20.03 13.67 -24.45
C GLN A 510 -19.95 12.81 -25.72
N VAL A 511 -18.97 11.91 -25.79
CA VAL A 511 -18.75 10.99 -26.91
C VAL A 511 -19.90 9.98 -27.01
N SER A 512 -20.31 9.42 -25.88
CA SER A 512 -21.26 8.31 -25.84
C SER A 512 -21.96 8.18 -24.49
N SER A 513 -23.05 7.42 -24.46
CA SER A 513 -23.67 7.02 -23.19
C SER A 513 -24.49 5.74 -23.31
N CYS A 514 -24.72 5.08 -22.17
CA CYS A 514 -25.43 3.81 -22.09
C CYS A 514 -26.25 3.69 -20.80
N THR A 515 -27.41 3.04 -20.87
CA THR A 515 -28.30 2.73 -19.73
C THR A 515 -28.68 1.25 -19.65
N ARG A 516 -27.98 0.38 -20.41
CA ARG A 516 -28.39 -1.02 -20.56
C ARG A 516 -27.94 -1.93 -19.43
N PHE A 517 -27.03 -1.46 -18.58
CA PHE A 517 -26.42 -2.27 -17.53
C PHE A 517 -27.38 -2.44 -16.36
N GLY A 518 -27.37 -3.63 -15.74
CA GLY A 518 -28.13 -3.91 -14.54
C GLY A 518 -27.54 -3.24 -13.31
N ALA A 519 -28.20 -3.41 -12.16
CA ALA A 519 -27.76 -2.79 -10.91
C ALA A 519 -26.36 -3.26 -10.48
N LEU A 520 -26.02 -4.53 -10.71
CA LEU A 520 -24.71 -5.09 -10.35
C LEU A 520 -23.60 -4.51 -11.24
N GLU A 521 -23.80 -4.46 -12.55
CA GLU A 521 -22.82 -3.90 -13.48
C GLU A 521 -22.66 -2.39 -13.29
N MET A 522 -23.72 -1.66 -12.93
CA MET A 522 -23.63 -0.24 -12.57
C MET A 522 -22.87 -0.02 -11.25
N TRP A 523 -23.06 -0.91 -10.27
CA TRP A 523 -22.22 -0.93 -9.07
C TRP A 523 -20.76 -1.23 -9.43
N ALA A 524 -20.51 -2.21 -10.30
CA ALA A 524 -19.16 -2.56 -10.73
C ALA A 524 -18.49 -1.40 -11.47
N LEU A 525 -19.21 -0.75 -12.39
CA LEU A 525 -18.78 0.48 -13.07
C LEU A 525 -18.39 1.59 -12.10
N SER A 526 -18.97 1.67 -10.91
CA SER A 526 -18.61 2.73 -9.95
C SER A 526 -17.46 2.37 -9.03
N HIS A 527 -17.06 1.09 -8.90
CA HIS A 527 -16.11 0.67 -7.85
C HIS A 527 -14.93 -0.18 -8.37
N VAL A 528 -15.16 -1.05 -9.36
CA VAL A 528 -14.21 -2.12 -9.76
C VAL A 528 -14.00 -2.24 -11.27
N ALA A 529 -14.66 -1.43 -12.09
CA ALA A 529 -14.37 -1.37 -13.52
C ALA A 529 -13.03 -0.67 -13.79
N ASN A 530 -12.27 -1.19 -14.75
CA ASN A 530 -10.98 -0.64 -15.15
C ASN A 530 -10.98 -0.32 -16.64
N VAL A 531 -10.25 0.72 -17.02
CA VAL A 531 -10.13 1.19 -18.39
C VAL A 531 -8.73 0.89 -18.92
N SER A 532 -8.62 0.48 -20.18
CA SER A 532 -7.34 0.28 -20.87
C SER A 532 -6.51 1.56 -20.88
N ARG A 533 -5.19 1.45 -21.06
CA ARG A 533 -4.26 2.58 -21.01
C ARG A 533 -4.64 3.70 -21.98
N ASP A 534 -5.16 3.34 -23.16
CA ASP A 534 -5.59 4.28 -24.20
C ASP A 534 -7.01 4.83 -24.01
N GLY A 535 -7.76 4.32 -23.03
CA GLY A 535 -9.13 4.76 -22.79
C GLY A 535 -10.17 4.14 -23.71
N MET A 536 -9.80 3.19 -24.57
CA MET A 536 -10.71 2.65 -25.60
C MET A 536 -11.56 1.47 -25.11
N LEU A 537 -11.07 0.71 -24.14
CA LEU A 537 -11.73 -0.47 -23.60
C LEU A 537 -12.00 -0.29 -22.11
N ILE A 538 -13.10 -0.87 -21.64
CA ILE A 538 -13.43 -0.96 -20.21
C ILE A 538 -13.86 -2.38 -19.86
N THR A 539 -13.32 -2.89 -18.76
CA THR A 539 -13.75 -4.15 -18.13
C THR A 539 -14.87 -3.86 -17.14
N ILE A 540 -15.93 -4.66 -17.20
CA ILE A 540 -17.04 -4.58 -16.25
C ILE A 540 -17.27 -5.98 -15.68
N PRO A 541 -16.90 -6.18 -14.40
CA PRO A 541 -17.24 -7.40 -13.67
C PRO A 541 -18.75 -7.58 -13.52
N GLY A 542 -19.23 -8.78 -13.79
CA GLY A 542 -20.55 -9.26 -13.41
C GLY A 542 -20.43 -10.38 -12.37
N LYS A 543 -21.54 -11.03 -12.01
CA LYS A 543 -21.50 -12.07 -10.97
C LYS A 543 -20.55 -13.23 -11.32
N GLU A 544 -20.73 -13.86 -12.48
CA GLU A 544 -19.95 -15.04 -12.92
C GLU A 544 -19.18 -14.79 -14.22
N HIS A 545 -19.10 -13.53 -14.66
CA HIS A 545 -18.55 -13.19 -15.96
C HIS A 545 -17.82 -11.85 -15.93
N LEU A 546 -16.92 -11.66 -16.89
CA LEU A 546 -16.30 -10.38 -17.17
C LEU A 546 -16.73 -9.92 -18.56
N GLY A 547 -17.27 -8.72 -18.68
CA GLY A 547 -17.54 -8.07 -19.96
C GLY A 547 -16.46 -7.06 -20.32
N VAL A 548 -16.10 -6.98 -21.60
CA VAL A 548 -15.19 -5.97 -22.16
C VAL A 548 -15.95 -5.17 -23.20
N PHE A 549 -15.91 -3.85 -23.07
CA PHE A 549 -16.70 -2.93 -23.88
C PHE A 549 -15.84 -1.82 -24.46
N GLU A 550 -16.19 -1.36 -25.66
CA GLU A 550 -15.62 -0.15 -26.23
C GLU A 550 -16.24 1.07 -25.55
N THR A 551 -15.42 1.98 -25.01
CA THR A 551 -15.90 3.15 -24.25
C THR A 551 -16.59 4.20 -25.14
N THR A 552 -16.22 4.30 -26.41
CA THR A 552 -16.72 5.30 -27.36
C THR A 552 -18.06 4.92 -27.97
N THR A 553 -18.43 3.62 -27.97
CA THR A 553 -19.70 3.16 -28.54
C THR A 553 -20.56 2.37 -27.56
N TRP A 554 -19.97 1.96 -26.43
CA TRP A 554 -20.52 0.95 -25.53
C TRP A 554 -20.88 -0.34 -26.27
N LYS A 555 -20.19 -0.73 -27.33
CA LYS A 555 -20.36 -2.06 -27.93
C LYS A 555 -19.59 -3.10 -27.13
N VAL A 556 -20.13 -4.31 -27.04
CA VAL A 556 -19.42 -5.45 -26.45
C VAL A 556 -18.29 -5.81 -27.40
N VAL A 557 -17.06 -5.86 -26.89
CA VAL A 557 -15.91 -6.41 -27.60
C VAL A 557 -15.84 -7.91 -27.35
N GLY A 558 -16.00 -8.30 -26.09
CA GLY A 558 -16.00 -9.69 -25.67
C GLY A 558 -16.61 -9.85 -24.30
N TRP A 559 -16.94 -11.09 -23.95
CA TRP A 559 -17.27 -11.46 -22.57
C TRP A 559 -16.78 -12.88 -22.33
N PHE A 560 -16.43 -13.17 -21.08
CA PHE A 560 -16.03 -14.50 -20.66
C PHE A 560 -16.78 -14.89 -19.40
N LYS A 561 -17.32 -16.12 -19.38
CA LYS A 561 -17.96 -16.70 -18.20
C LYS A 561 -17.02 -17.68 -17.56
N PHE A 562 -16.72 -17.50 -16.28
CA PHE A 562 -15.76 -18.33 -15.57
C PHE A 562 -16.42 -19.64 -15.12
N PRO A 563 -15.95 -20.80 -15.62
CA PRO A 563 -16.44 -22.08 -15.14
C PRO A 563 -15.89 -22.29 -13.72
N GLY A 564 -16.78 -22.59 -12.77
CA GLY A 564 -16.36 -22.91 -11.40
C GLY A 564 -16.54 -21.81 -10.36
N VAL A 565 -16.96 -20.60 -10.77
CA VAL A 565 -17.43 -19.56 -9.82
C VAL A 565 -18.70 -20.07 -9.14
N GLY A 566 -18.56 -20.45 -7.88
CA GLY A 566 -19.61 -21.01 -7.03
C GLY A 566 -20.70 -20.00 -6.66
N ARG A 567 -21.74 -20.46 -5.96
CA ARG A 567 -22.90 -19.62 -5.61
C ARG A 567 -22.56 -18.37 -4.77
N ARG A 568 -21.47 -18.43 -4.02
CA ARG A 568 -20.96 -17.40 -3.11
C ARG A 568 -19.62 -16.83 -3.57
N GLU A 569 -19.23 -17.10 -4.81
CA GLU A 569 -18.07 -16.49 -5.45
C GLU A 569 -18.56 -15.51 -6.51
N TYR A 570 -17.75 -14.51 -6.82
CA TYR A 570 -18.03 -13.57 -7.89
C TYR A 570 -16.77 -13.00 -8.51
N VAL A 571 -16.88 -12.45 -9.72
CA VAL A 571 -15.78 -11.73 -10.36
C VAL A 571 -15.64 -10.36 -9.68
N GLY A 572 -14.50 -10.14 -9.01
CA GLY A 572 -14.23 -8.92 -8.26
C GLY A 572 -13.81 -7.78 -9.17
N GLU A 573 -12.66 -7.93 -9.82
CA GLU A 573 -12.05 -6.90 -10.67
C GLU A 573 -11.40 -7.53 -11.92
N GLY A 574 -11.35 -6.77 -13.02
CA GLY A 574 -10.63 -7.14 -14.24
C GLY A 574 -9.64 -6.05 -14.63
N LEU A 575 -8.35 -6.27 -14.38
CA LEU A 575 -7.28 -5.30 -14.58
C LEU A 575 -6.54 -5.57 -15.90
N PHE A 576 -6.43 -4.57 -16.77
CA PHE A 576 -5.61 -4.69 -17.98
C PHE A 576 -4.13 -4.82 -17.63
N ILE A 577 -3.46 -5.77 -18.27
CA ILE A 577 -2.05 -6.10 -18.07
C ILE A 577 -1.35 -6.32 -19.42
N ARG A 578 -0.01 -6.35 -19.42
CA ARG A 578 0.82 -6.66 -20.59
C ARG A 578 0.45 -5.82 -21.81
N ASN A 579 0.39 -4.50 -21.62
CA ASN A 579 0.00 -3.50 -22.62
C ASN A 579 -1.42 -3.70 -23.17
N ASP A 580 -2.38 -3.95 -22.29
CA ASP A 580 -3.80 -4.12 -22.60
C ASP A 580 -4.09 -5.26 -23.59
N LYS A 581 -3.21 -6.26 -23.69
CA LYS A 581 -3.44 -7.49 -24.46
C LYS A 581 -4.13 -8.57 -23.64
N GLN A 582 -3.97 -8.50 -22.33
CA GLN A 582 -4.53 -9.47 -21.39
C GLN A 582 -5.21 -8.77 -20.23
N VAL A 583 -6.09 -9.50 -19.54
CA VAL A 583 -6.77 -9.03 -18.33
C VAL A 583 -6.52 -10.00 -17.20
N MET A 584 -5.96 -9.49 -16.11
CA MET A 584 -5.89 -10.19 -14.82
C MET A 584 -7.22 -10.04 -14.11
N VAL A 585 -7.85 -11.15 -13.76
CA VAL A 585 -9.19 -11.19 -13.17
C VAL A 585 -9.11 -11.77 -11.77
N SER A 586 -9.68 -11.08 -10.78
CA SER A 586 -9.81 -11.59 -9.41
C SER A 586 -11.16 -12.28 -9.22
N ILE A 587 -11.15 -13.42 -8.53
CA ILE A 587 -12.35 -14.06 -8.01
C ILE A 587 -12.42 -13.78 -6.51
N GLU A 588 -13.55 -13.26 -6.07
CA GLU A 588 -13.85 -12.93 -4.68
C GLU A 588 -14.96 -13.82 -4.15
N SER A 589 -15.15 -13.85 -2.83
CA SER A 589 -16.20 -14.64 -2.20
C SER A 589 -16.96 -13.84 -1.13
N ASP A 590 -18.27 -14.05 -1.10
CA ASP A 590 -19.17 -13.57 -0.05
C ASP A 590 -18.95 -14.31 1.28
N GLU A 591 -18.36 -15.52 1.25
CA GLU A 591 -17.92 -16.22 2.45
C GLU A 591 -16.53 -15.71 2.85
N GLN A 592 -16.43 -14.97 3.96
CA GLN A 592 -15.16 -14.92 4.69
C GLN A 592 -15.40 -15.33 6.15
N PRO A 593 -14.49 -16.12 6.75
CA PRO A 593 -13.07 -16.24 6.36
C PRO A 593 -12.56 -17.67 6.06
N LEU A 594 -11.45 -17.74 5.29
CA LEU A 594 -10.67 -18.88 4.77
C LEU A 594 -11.07 -19.42 3.39
N TYR A 595 -11.13 -18.52 2.40
CA TYR A 595 -11.38 -18.89 1.00
C TYR A 595 -10.31 -19.86 0.47
N ARG A 596 -10.73 -21.11 0.25
CA ARG A 596 -9.88 -22.27 0.02
C ARG A 596 -9.25 -22.36 -1.38
N LYS A 597 -9.53 -21.38 -2.23
CA LYS A 597 -9.14 -21.45 -3.63
C LYS A 597 -8.38 -20.24 -4.12
N ASN A 598 -8.16 -19.19 -3.30
CA ASN A 598 -7.46 -17.92 -3.62
C ASN A 598 -6.93 -17.83 -5.06
N HIS A 599 -7.82 -17.77 -6.06
CA HIS A 599 -7.44 -17.91 -7.47
C HIS A 599 -7.95 -16.71 -8.25
N GLY A 600 -7.22 -16.41 -9.30
CA GLY A 600 -7.68 -15.56 -10.36
C GLY A 600 -7.29 -16.14 -11.72
N TYR A 601 -7.75 -15.47 -12.75
CA TYR A 601 -7.56 -15.88 -14.14
C TYR A 601 -6.84 -14.80 -14.93
N ILE A 602 -6.07 -15.21 -15.93
CA ILE A 602 -5.53 -14.32 -16.95
C ILE A 602 -6.26 -14.63 -18.26
N ILE A 603 -6.90 -13.61 -18.84
CA ILE A 603 -7.63 -13.72 -20.10
C ILE A 603 -6.84 -13.04 -21.21
N ASP A 604 -6.67 -13.72 -22.33
CA ASP A 604 -6.26 -13.11 -23.60
C ASP A 604 -7.44 -12.38 -24.25
N LEU A 605 -7.27 -11.10 -24.58
CA LEU A 605 -8.35 -10.26 -25.10
C LEU A 605 -8.67 -10.51 -26.57
N GLU A 606 -7.73 -11.01 -27.36
CA GLU A 606 -7.95 -11.31 -28.79
C GLU A 606 -8.75 -12.61 -28.92
N ALA A 607 -8.33 -13.66 -28.22
CA ALA A 607 -9.00 -14.94 -28.21
C ALA A 607 -10.22 -15.00 -27.27
N MET A 608 -10.31 -14.07 -26.30
CA MET A 608 -11.27 -14.07 -25.20
C MET A 608 -11.30 -15.42 -24.47
N LYS A 609 -10.13 -15.92 -24.08
CA LYS A 609 -9.95 -17.20 -23.38
C LYS A 609 -9.00 -17.05 -22.20
N VAL A 610 -9.21 -17.89 -21.18
CA VAL A 610 -8.24 -18.05 -20.10
C VAL A 610 -6.96 -18.66 -20.68
N VAL A 611 -5.84 -18.01 -20.42
CA VAL A 611 -4.50 -18.48 -20.80
C VAL A 611 -3.70 -19.00 -19.61
N ASP A 612 -3.99 -18.49 -18.40
CA ASP A 612 -3.33 -18.90 -17.17
C ASP A 612 -4.26 -18.69 -15.96
N GLU A 613 -3.95 -19.37 -14.85
CA GLU A 613 -4.52 -19.15 -13.52
C GLU A 613 -3.44 -18.59 -12.59
N TYR A 614 -3.80 -17.90 -11.52
CA TYR A 614 -2.82 -17.38 -10.56
C TYR A 614 -3.37 -17.38 -9.13
N VAL A 615 -2.47 -17.35 -8.14
CA VAL A 615 -2.85 -17.22 -6.72
C VAL A 615 -3.15 -15.77 -6.39
N SER A 616 -4.41 -15.50 -6.03
CA SER A 616 -4.89 -14.18 -5.62
C SER A 616 -4.10 -13.66 -4.40
N PRO A 617 -3.66 -12.38 -4.39
CA PRO A 617 -2.88 -11.84 -3.28
C PRO A 617 -3.69 -11.53 -2.03
N GLY A 618 -5.02 -11.63 -2.10
CA GLY A 618 -5.94 -11.29 -1.02
C GLY A 618 -6.91 -10.17 -1.42
N THR A 619 -7.37 -9.40 -0.43
CA THR A 619 -8.41 -8.37 -0.58
C THR A 619 -7.86 -6.93 -0.71
N ASP A 620 -6.55 -6.79 -0.90
CA ASP A 620 -5.92 -5.48 -1.09
C ASP A 620 -6.29 -4.89 -2.46
N ILE A 621 -6.08 -3.57 -2.64
CA ILE A 621 -6.36 -2.92 -3.94
C ILE A 621 -5.15 -3.11 -4.85
N PHE A 622 -5.39 -3.59 -6.07
CA PHE A 622 -4.33 -3.88 -7.03
C PHE A 622 -4.28 -2.88 -8.18
N ARG A 623 -3.08 -2.64 -8.70
CA ARG A 623 -2.88 -1.90 -9.94
C ARG A 623 -1.70 -2.43 -10.74
N ALA A 624 -1.85 -2.46 -12.05
CA ALA A 624 -0.79 -2.83 -12.96
C ALA A 624 0.17 -1.64 -13.11
N LEU A 625 1.46 -1.87 -12.86
CA LEU A 625 2.48 -0.89 -13.16
C LEU A 625 2.87 -0.99 -14.65
N PRO A 626 3.17 0.14 -15.31
CA PRO A 626 3.55 0.11 -16.71
C PRO A 626 4.88 -0.62 -16.91
N THR A 627 4.95 -1.47 -17.95
CA THR A 627 6.19 -2.12 -18.36
C THR A 627 7.08 -1.10 -19.07
N ARG A 628 8.28 -0.85 -18.54
CA ARG A 628 9.18 0.20 -19.05
C ARG A 628 9.77 -0.15 -20.43
N ASP A 629 9.91 -1.43 -20.77
CA ASP A 629 10.66 -1.88 -21.95
C ASP A 629 9.92 -2.85 -22.88
N GLY A 630 8.58 -2.87 -22.84
CA GLY A 630 7.80 -3.83 -23.64
C GLY A 630 8.05 -5.31 -23.28
N GLY A 631 8.67 -5.55 -22.12
CA GLY A 631 8.88 -6.89 -21.57
C GLY A 631 7.58 -7.60 -21.22
N GLU A 632 7.67 -8.92 -21.12
CA GLU A 632 6.54 -9.81 -20.81
C GLU A 632 6.19 -9.82 -19.31
N GLU A 633 7.14 -9.47 -18.44
CA GLU A 633 6.95 -9.39 -16.99
C GLU A 633 5.95 -8.28 -16.61
N GLN A 634 4.91 -8.65 -15.87
CA GLN A 634 3.94 -7.70 -15.34
C GLN A 634 4.15 -7.49 -13.84
N VAL A 635 4.47 -6.26 -13.44
CA VAL A 635 4.52 -5.88 -12.02
C VAL A 635 3.15 -5.39 -11.56
N ILE A 636 2.70 -5.90 -10.42
CA ILE A 636 1.45 -5.50 -9.76
C ILE A 636 1.78 -4.81 -8.43
N LEU A 637 1.23 -3.61 -8.22
CA LEU A 637 1.23 -2.91 -6.95
C LEU A 637 -0.02 -3.31 -6.16
N GLY A 638 0.18 -3.84 -4.95
CA GLY A 638 -0.87 -4.02 -3.95
C GLY A 638 -0.77 -2.93 -2.89
N VAL A 639 -1.91 -2.32 -2.54
CA VAL A 639 -2.01 -1.38 -1.42
C VAL A 639 -3.10 -1.85 -0.49
N GLY A 640 -2.71 -2.15 0.74
CA GLY A 640 -3.63 -2.46 1.82
C GLY A 640 -3.61 -1.39 2.90
N ASN A 641 -4.16 -1.73 4.06
CA ASN A 641 -4.40 -0.76 5.12
C ASN A 641 -3.15 -0.17 5.78
N SER A 642 -2.06 -0.93 5.86
CA SER A 642 -0.85 -0.48 6.56
C SER A 642 0.42 -0.67 5.75
N SER A 643 0.29 -1.13 4.51
CA SER A 643 1.43 -1.37 3.65
C SER A 643 1.07 -1.21 2.19
N ALA A 644 2.10 -0.92 1.40
CA ALA A 644 2.07 -1.02 -0.05
C ALA A 644 3.22 -1.92 -0.49
N TYR A 645 3.03 -2.74 -1.52
CA TYR A 645 4.03 -3.70 -1.96
C TYR A 645 3.89 -3.99 -3.45
N ALA A 646 4.96 -4.42 -4.10
CA ALA A 646 4.91 -4.86 -5.48
C ALA A 646 5.39 -6.30 -5.64
N PHE A 647 4.77 -7.04 -6.54
CA PHE A 647 5.15 -8.40 -6.91
C PHE A 647 5.11 -8.58 -8.42
N ARG A 648 5.82 -9.56 -8.95
CA ARG A 648 5.66 -9.99 -10.34
C ARG A 648 4.47 -10.92 -10.43
N LEU A 649 3.61 -10.71 -11.42
CA LEU A 649 2.47 -11.59 -11.67
C LEU A 649 2.94 -13.02 -11.94
N GLU A 650 4.06 -13.15 -12.65
CA GLU A 650 4.67 -14.43 -13.03
C GLU A 650 5.06 -15.29 -11.81
N ASP A 651 5.42 -14.68 -10.68
CA ASP A 651 5.73 -15.40 -9.43
C ASP A 651 4.48 -15.99 -8.76
N ARG A 652 3.29 -15.69 -9.28
CA ARG A 652 1.99 -16.16 -8.77
C ARG A 652 1.19 -16.98 -9.77
N VAL A 653 1.64 -17.07 -11.03
CA VAL A 653 0.97 -17.87 -12.05
C VAL A 653 1.08 -19.34 -11.68
N LEU A 654 -0.07 -20.02 -11.71
CA LEU A 654 -0.19 -21.46 -11.63
C LEU A 654 -0.18 -21.99 -13.07
N PHE A 655 0.68 -22.96 -13.37
CA PHE A 655 0.75 -23.49 -14.73
C PHE A 655 -0.35 -24.52 -14.93
N ALA A 656 -1.51 -24.09 -15.40
CA ALA A 656 -2.57 -24.98 -15.85
C ALA A 656 -2.30 -25.41 -17.30
N THR A 657 -1.76 -26.61 -17.51
CA THR A 657 -1.55 -27.16 -18.86
C THR A 657 -2.83 -27.83 -19.36
N VAL A 658 -3.89 -27.09 -19.75
CA VAL A 658 -4.96 -27.72 -20.54
C VAL A 658 -5.62 -26.76 -21.52
N LEU A 659 -5.36 -26.96 -22.82
CA LEU A 659 -6.40 -26.96 -23.84
C LEU A 659 -6.00 -27.94 -24.96
N GLY A 660 -6.85 -28.94 -25.15
CA GLY A 660 -6.62 -30.19 -25.88
C GLY A 660 -5.92 -30.09 -27.24
N LYS A 661 -4.98 -31.01 -27.45
CA LYS A 661 -4.83 -31.67 -28.74
C LYS A 661 -5.53 -33.01 -28.62
N GLY A 662 -6.52 -33.22 -29.49
CA GLY A 662 -7.15 -34.51 -29.69
C GLY A 662 -6.08 -35.55 -30.00
N GLU A 663 -6.17 -36.66 -29.30
CA GLU A 663 -5.83 -37.95 -29.88
C GLU A 663 -6.77 -38.14 -31.07
N ASP A 664 -6.32 -37.72 -32.26
CA ASP A 664 -6.85 -38.11 -33.57
C ASP A 664 -5.87 -37.59 -34.64
N GLU A 665 -4.72 -38.23 -34.74
CA GLU A 665 -4.13 -38.55 -36.05
C GLU A 665 -3.65 -40.00 -36.01
N ASP A 666 -4.59 -40.83 -36.45
CA ASP A 666 -4.42 -42.18 -36.93
C ASP A 666 -3.52 -42.18 -38.18
N GLN A 667 -2.80 -43.29 -38.35
CA GLN A 667 -2.36 -43.89 -39.63
C GLN A 667 -1.05 -43.42 -40.32
N ASP A 668 -0.24 -44.46 -40.59
CA ASP A 668 0.86 -44.57 -41.56
C ASP A 668 2.26 -43.99 -41.22
N MET A 669 3.03 -44.74 -40.41
CA MET A 669 4.22 -45.51 -40.88
C MET A 669 4.86 -46.36 -39.78
#